data_AF-A0A937R7C3-F1
#
_entry.id   AF-A0A937R7C3-F1
#
_cell.length_a   1.000
_cell.length_b   1.000
_cell.length_c   1.000
_cell.angle_alpha   90.00
_cell.angle_beta   90.00
_cell.angle_gamma   90.00
#
_symmetry.space_group_name_H-M   'P 1'
#
loop_
_entity.id
_entity.type
_entity.pdbx_description
1 polymer ?
#
loop_
_entity_poly.entity_id
_entity_poly.type
_entity_poly.pdbx_seq_one_letter_code
_entity_poly.pdbx_strand_id
1 'polypeptide(L)'
;MLTEGAIRVPFIVYWGGKLPGGRVYDHPVISLDVAATATALAGLPSDAKLDGVNLIPYLRGERKGAPADALYWRWVAQAAVREGKWKYLLGGDREHLFDLDADKEETRNLVAAHPEVAARLKAKLERWSKEFDPPGLATKGPGRQRSTSTSTSTRSRCPSLLGRSRVPTGNRPSLCTVPRLCQGVEAYANATPCSLWHGVARAAVGGTNMRKIKAKVNARLLAKAERLFTGTLDGRVIEILQNARRAGATEVVISNSDGVVTVRDNGSGIEDFAKLVDLGGSGWDAAFEQSEDPAGVGIFCLAGKNVTIRSRGMRTTIDGDGWLGKAITVVYDDEAVDGMELQFDDEPWTLSVVEPHAVFCGMEVKVDGRKCEKLSFVSKAAQHYPQLGCRIEARGHDQMEDWHDYWRRRHCPGNVLVNFHGQVVSCECRPMNEHSVGFLVELTGEPTSIRLMLPARTQLVENEAFKQLGAAMEVEGFRHFQRQGHHRLPYADFLRARELGVELPEATPEFDVGLLSGDTPEPVAVTMPKGFPLSRCYRLSPTIAADGLDPEANAHLLGALGKPERPFVPVWISDRYDGYSWAKLATIDRVDVELGKRIGALSVDQGGLECFDSVEVTCNTSDGQAYSSPVCMATLHGRGNTPRVALTPAARQRVYAPEVWFHLGGYEDGGDTYFAQSSRVSDALDDFWLLIDGPDEPFRSGLMRSLNSFAPGWRSFSVKADGVVKVVLADGSRKTITPPRRAASKAG
;
A
#
# COMPACT_ATOMS: atom_id res chain seq x y z
N MET A 1 -4.36 15.17 19.05
CA MET A 1 -4.34 13.87 18.36
C MET A 1 -5.69 13.15 18.37
N LEU A 2 -6.67 13.49 19.22
CA LEU A 2 -7.98 12.81 19.24
C LEU A 2 -9.12 13.54 18.49
N THR A 3 -8.79 14.53 17.66
CA THR A 3 -9.76 15.22 16.79
C THR A 3 -10.08 14.39 15.55
N GLU A 4 -11.23 14.61 14.88
CA GLU A 4 -11.65 13.88 13.67
C GLU A 4 -10.59 13.98 12.57
N GLY A 5 -9.91 15.12 12.43
CA GLY A 5 -8.81 15.28 11.47
C GLY A 5 -7.62 14.32 11.67
N ALA A 6 -7.52 13.67 12.83
CA ALA A 6 -6.50 12.65 13.12
C ALA A 6 -7.06 11.23 13.20
N ILE A 7 -8.27 11.03 13.74
CA ILE A 7 -8.80 9.68 14.03
C ILE A 7 -9.88 9.20 13.04
N ARG A 8 -10.40 10.07 12.17
CA ARG A 8 -11.42 9.70 11.19
C ARG A 8 -10.75 9.31 9.87
N VAL A 9 -10.58 8.01 9.67
CA VAL A 9 -9.96 7.44 8.47
C VAL A 9 -10.90 6.45 7.77
N PRO A 10 -10.83 6.32 6.43
CA PRO A 10 -11.56 5.26 5.73
C PRO A 10 -11.09 3.87 6.18
N PHE A 11 -12.04 2.98 6.46
CA PHE A 11 -11.76 1.57 6.77
C PHE A 11 -12.32 0.70 5.63
N ILE A 12 -11.43 0.01 4.91
CA ILE A 12 -11.78 -0.78 3.72
C ILE A 12 -11.61 -2.26 4.04
N VAL A 13 -12.65 -3.06 3.76
CA VAL A 13 -12.64 -4.51 3.94
C VAL A 13 -12.95 -5.19 2.62
N TYR A 14 -12.14 -6.19 2.25
CA TYR A 14 -12.39 -7.05 1.10
C TYR A 14 -12.46 -8.51 1.53
N TRP A 15 -13.54 -9.19 1.14
CA TRP A 15 -13.64 -10.64 1.29
C TRP A 15 -14.47 -11.26 0.16
N GLY A 16 -13.76 -11.67 -0.90
CA GLY A 16 -14.34 -12.24 -2.11
C GLY A 16 -15.30 -13.40 -1.82
N GLY A 17 -16.51 -13.31 -2.40
CA GLY A 17 -17.56 -14.32 -2.25
C GLY A 17 -18.18 -14.44 -0.85
N LYS A 18 -17.79 -13.61 0.12
CA LYS A 18 -18.29 -13.65 1.51
C LYS A 18 -18.90 -12.34 1.99
N LEU A 19 -18.44 -11.21 1.45
CA LEU A 19 -19.04 -9.90 1.66
C LEU A 19 -19.55 -9.34 0.32
N PRO A 20 -20.71 -8.67 0.30
CA PRO A 20 -21.21 -7.99 -0.88
C PRO A 20 -20.32 -6.78 -1.21
N GLY A 21 -19.85 -6.69 -2.45
CA GLY A 21 -19.07 -5.55 -2.94
C GLY A 21 -19.91 -4.28 -3.09
N GLY A 22 -19.23 -3.14 -3.20
CA GLY A 22 -19.86 -1.83 -3.46
C GLY A 22 -20.74 -1.28 -2.34
N ARG A 23 -20.63 -1.83 -1.13
CA ARG A 23 -21.39 -1.36 0.03
C ARG A 23 -20.59 -0.37 0.87
N VAL A 24 -21.28 0.67 1.32
CA VAL A 24 -20.79 1.61 2.33
C VAL A 24 -21.47 1.28 3.66
N TYR A 25 -20.69 1.25 4.73
CA TYR A 25 -21.18 1.10 6.09
C TYR A 25 -20.85 2.39 6.86
N ASP A 26 -21.87 3.23 7.07
CA ASP A 26 -21.69 4.61 7.55
C ASP A 26 -21.49 4.73 9.06
N HIS A 27 -21.66 3.63 9.82
CA HIS A 27 -21.42 3.64 11.25
C HIS A 27 -19.92 3.53 11.56
N PRO A 28 -19.41 4.31 12.52
CA PRO A 28 -18.00 4.27 12.88
C PRO A 28 -17.61 2.91 13.44
N VAL A 29 -16.42 2.46 13.06
CA VAL A 29 -15.73 1.26 13.57
C VAL A 29 -14.38 1.68 14.15
N ILE A 30 -13.73 0.79 14.90
CA ILE A 30 -12.42 1.04 15.48
C ILE A 30 -11.47 -0.12 15.17
N SER A 31 -10.16 0.15 15.08
CA SER A 31 -9.17 -0.89 14.73
C SER A 31 -9.19 -2.12 15.65
N LEU A 32 -9.69 -1.98 16.88
CA LEU A 32 -9.87 -3.09 17.83
C LEU A 32 -10.86 -4.15 17.31
N ASP A 33 -11.83 -3.75 16.48
CA ASP A 33 -12.82 -4.63 15.87
C ASP A 33 -12.19 -5.68 14.93
N VAL A 34 -10.99 -5.40 14.40
CA VAL A 34 -10.26 -6.31 13.51
C VAL A 34 -9.90 -7.60 14.22
N ALA A 35 -9.40 -7.52 15.46
CA ALA A 35 -9.01 -8.69 16.24
C ALA A 35 -10.22 -9.57 16.57
N ALA A 36 -11.31 -8.96 17.05
CA ALA A 36 -12.56 -9.66 17.36
C ALA A 36 -13.18 -10.32 16.11
N THR A 37 -13.11 -9.63 14.97
CA THR A 37 -13.56 -10.16 13.68
C THR A 37 -12.70 -11.34 13.25
N ALA A 38 -11.37 -11.23 13.27
CA ALA A 38 -10.46 -12.30 12.87
C ALA A 38 -10.63 -13.57 13.73
N THR A 39 -10.71 -13.43 15.06
CA THR A 39 -10.95 -14.54 15.99
C THR A 39 -12.26 -15.27 15.68
N ALA A 40 -13.34 -14.52 15.43
CA ALA A 40 -14.62 -15.11 15.07
C ALA A 40 -14.57 -15.87 13.75
N LEU A 41 -13.81 -15.38 12.78
CA LEU A 41 -13.67 -16.03 11.47
C LEU A 41 -12.76 -17.26 11.49
N ALA A 42 -11.80 -17.29 12.40
CA ALA A 42 -10.98 -18.48 12.67
C ALA A 42 -11.77 -19.59 13.39
N GLY A 43 -13.04 -19.35 13.77
CA GLY A 43 -13.84 -20.31 14.53
C GLY A 43 -13.37 -20.49 15.97
N LEU A 44 -12.62 -19.54 16.50
CA LEU A 44 -12.14 -19.55 17.88
C LEU A 44 -13.23 -19.04 18.83
N PRO A 45 -13.23 -19.46 20.10
CA PRO A 45 -14.16 -18.95 21.09
C PRO A 45 -13.97 -17.44 21.28
N SER A 46 -15.07 -16.73 21.59
CA SER A 46 -15.01 -15.31 21.92
C SER A 46 -14.12 -15.10 23.15
N ASP A 47 -13.12 -14.23 23.03
CA ASP A 47 -12.29 -13.83 24.16
C ASP A 47 -12.88 -12.55 24.78
N ALA A 48 -13.25 -12.64 26.06
CA ALA A 48 -13.81 -11.53 26.82
C ALA A 48 -12.80 -10.40 27.09
N LYS A 49 -11.52 -10.60 26.78
CA LYS A 49 -10.47 -9.58 26.88
C LYS A 49 -10.37 -8.67 25.65
N LEU A 50 -11.04 -9.02 24.55
CA LEU A 50 -11.04 -8.18 23.36
C LEU A 50 -12.11 -7.09 23.49
N ASP A 51 -11.70 -5.84 23.38
CA ASP A 51 -12.60 -4.68 23.44
C ASP A 51 -13.37 -4.42 22.14
N GLY A 52 -12.96 -5.08 21.03
CA GLY A 52 -13.57 -4.93 19.71
C GLY A 52 -14.77 -5.84 19.47
N VAL A 53 -15.54 -5.54 18.42
CA VAL A 53 -16.74 -6.28 18.03
C VAL A 53 -16.52 -6.96 16.67
N ASN A 54 -17.06 -8.19 16.52
CA ASN A 54 -17.09 -8.87 15.23
C ASN A 54 -17.99 -8.11 14.23
N LEU A 55 -17.38 -7.56 13.18
CA LEU A 55 -18.07 -6.72 12.19
C LEU A 55 -18.86 -7.52 11.16
N ILE A 56 -18.60 -8.82 10.99
CA ILE A 56 -19.15 -9.61 9.87
C ILE A 56 -20.68 -9.61 9.81
N PRO A 57 -21.44 -9.78 10.91
CA PRO A 57 -22.89 -9.67 10.88
C PRO A 57 -23.39 -8.30 10.41
N TYR A 58 -22.68 -7.22 10.74
CA TYR A 58 -23.03 -5.86 10.32
C TYR A 58 -22.72 -5.64 8.83
N LEU A 59 -21.54 -6.07 8.38
CA LEU A 59 -21.12 -5.96 6.98
C LEU A 59 -21.98 -6.81 6.02
N ARG A 60 -22.54 -7.91 6.51
CA ARG A 60 -23.52 -8.72 5.76
C ARG A 60 -24.94 -8.15 5.77
N GLY A 61 -25.21 -7.16 6.64
CA GLY A 61 -26.54 -6.60 6.87
C GLY A 61 -27.45 -7.51 7.70
N GLU A 62 -26.91 -8.52 8.38
CA GLU A 62 -27.62 -9.38 9.32
C GLU A 62 -27.95 -8.61 10.62
N ARG A 63 -27.08 -7.67 11.00
CA ARG A 63 -27.31 -6.69 12.07
C ARG A 63 -27.30 -5.28 11.50
N LYS A 64 -28.19 -4.42 12.02
CA LYS A 64 -28.31 -3.02 11.65
C LYS A 64 -27.85 -2.13 12.80
N GLY A 65 -27.40 -0.91 12.49
CA GLY A 65 -26.91 0.04 13.49
C GLY A 65 -25.41 -0.08 13.74
N ALA A 66 -24.89 0.72 14.67
CA ALA A 66 -23.48 0.74 15.04
C ALA A 66 -23.09 -0.53 15.81
N PRO A 67 -21.83 -1.00 15.69
CA PRO A 67 -21.39 -2.22 16.37
C PRO A 67 -21.21 -2.03 17.88
N ALA A 68 -20.97 -0.79 18.32
CA ALA A 68 -20.86 -0.39 19.70
C ALA A 68 -21.67 0.89 19.96
N ASP A 69 -22.21 1.02 21.18
CA ASP A 69 -23.00 2.19 21.58
C ASP A 69 -22.15 3.46 21.70
N ALA A 70 -20.88 3.30 22.11
CA ALA A 70 -19.92 4.39 22.21
C ALA A 70 -18.50 3.90 21.94
N LEU A 71 -17.67 4.78 21.40
CA LEU A 71 -16.25 4.57 21.15
C LEU A 71 -15.44 5.47 22.08
N TYR A 72 -14.31 4.97 22.56
CA TYR A 72 -13.50 5.63 23.59
C TYR A 72 -12.03 5.70 23.18
N TRP A 73 -11.37 6.78 23.57
CA TRP A 73 -9.93 6.99 23.34
C TRP A 73 -9.28 7.63 24.56
N ARG A 74 -8.06 7.21 24.85
CA ARG A 74 -7.17 7.83 25.85
C ARG A 74 -5.78 7.95 25.27
N TRP A 75 -5.23 9.15 25.23
CA TRP A 75 -3.91 9.43 24.68
C TRP A 75 -3.21 10.56 25.44
N VAL A 76 -2.16 10.23 26.20
CA VAL A 76 -1.41 11.17 27.06
C VAL A 76 -2.39 12.00 27.90
N ALA A 77 -2.46 13.32 27.71
CA ALA A 77 -3.35 14.23 28.44
C ALA A 77 -4.69 14.50 27.71
N GLN A 78 -5.03 13.71 26.69
CA GLN A 78 -6.30 13.78 25.98
C GLN A 78 -7.13 12.53 26.19
N ALA A 79 -8.45 12.70 26.27
CA ALA A 79 -9.40 11.59 26.29
C ALA A 79 -10.66 11.98 25.53
N ALA A 80 -11.26 11.03 24.81
CA ALA A 80 -12.45 11.30 24.02
C ALA A 80 -13.46 10.15 24.13
N VAL A 81 -14.73 10.49 24.04
CA VAL A 81 -15.83 9.53 23.85
C VAL A 81 -16.72 10.02 22.73
N ARG A 82 -17.10 9.11 21.83
CA ARG A 82 -18.09 9.35 20.78
C ARG A 82 -19.27 8.44 21.00
N GLU A 83 -20.46 9.02 21.03
CA GLU A 83 -21.74 8.31 21.11
C GLU A 83 -22.70 8.89 20.08
N GLY A 84 -22.95 8.13 19.01
CA GLY A 84 -23.69 8.60 17.85
C GLY A 84 -23.04 9.84 17.23
N LYS A 85 -23.81 10.92 17.15
CA LYS A 85 -23.38 12.22 16.64
C LYS A 85 -22.54 13.02 17.62
N TRP A 86 -22.62 12.73 18.91
CA TRP A 86 -21.95 13.53 19.93
C TRP A 86 -20.54 13.02 20.18
N LYS A 87 -19.57 13.92 20.19
CA LYS A 87 -18.20 13.63 20.61
C LYS A 87 -17.77 14.59 21.69
N TYR A 88 -17.38 14.04 22.83
CA TYR A 88 -16.77 14.79 23.92
C TYR A 88 -15.26 14.56 23.89
N LEU A 89 -14.48 15.63 23.97
CA LEU A 89 -13.02 15.63 23.98
C LEU A 89 -12.51 16.44 25.17
N LEU A 90 -11.73 15.80 26.02
CA LEU A 90 -10.96 16.43 27.09
C LEU A 90 -9.51 16.59 26.60
N GLY A 91 -8.99 17.82 26.59
CA GLY A 91 -7.61 18.13 26.22
C GLY A 91 -6.89 18.87 27.34
N GLY A 92 -6.23 18.14 28.24
CA GLY A 92 -5.79 18.66 29.53
C GLY A 92 -7.00 19.06 30.37
N ASP A 93 -7.04 20.33 30.78
CA ASP A 93 -8.16 20.89 31.55
C ASP A 93 -9.29 21.48 30.67
N ARG A 94 -9.18 21.38 29.34
CA ARG A 94 -10.16 21.96 28.40
C ARG A 94 -11.17 20.92 27.93
N GLU A 95 -12.45 21.25 28.08
CA GLU A 95 -13.57 20.42 27.65
C GLU A 95 -14.13 20.91 26.31
N HIS A 96 -14.38 19.97 25.42
CA HIS A 96 -14.99 20.21 24.12
C HIS A 96 -16.12 19.21 23.87
N LEU A 97 -17.20 19.69 23.25
CA LEU A 97 -18.33 18.88 22.82
C LEU A 97 -18.65 19.28 21.37
N PHE A 98 -18.79 18.30 20.49
CA PHE A 98 -19.07 18.50 19.08
C PHE A 98 -20.27 17.66 18.65
N ASP A 99 -21.05 18.20 17.71
CA ASP A 99 -22.08 17.46 16.96
C ASP A 99 -21.50 17.14 15.57
N LEU A 100 -21.05 15.89 15.39
CA LEU A 100 -20.34 15.44 14.20
C LEU A 100 -21.23 15.29 12.96
N ASP A 101 -22.55 15.32 13.11
CA ASP A 101 -23.46 15.34 11.96
C ASP A 101 -23.51 16.75 11.36
N ALA A 102 -23.52 17.77 12.21
CA ALA A 102 -23.56 19.18 11.83
C ALA A 102 -22.17 19.79 11.54
N ASP A 103 -21.13 19.33 12.25
CA ASP A 103 -19.78 19.89 12.21
C ASP A 103 -18.74 18.76 12.28
N LYS A 104 -18.50 18.15 11.12
CA LYS A 104 -17.54 17.05 10.94
C LYS A 104 -16.09 17.45 11.20
N GLU A 105 -15.80 18.76 11.15
CA GLU A 105 -14.45 19.34 11.30
C GLU A 105 -14.16 19.78 12.74
N GLU A 106 -15.14 19.64 13.66
CA GLU A 106 -15.00 19.99 15.08
C GLU A 106 -14.59 21.45 15.32
N THR A 107 -15.13 22.36 14.52
CA THR A 107 -14.81 23.79 14.57
C THR A 107 -15.55 24.53 15.69
N ARG A 108 -16.70 24.01 16.13
CA ARG A 108 -17.59 24.67 17.10
C ARG A 108 -17.74 23.87 18.40
N ASN A 109 -17.20 24.42 19.49
CA ASN A 109 -17.38 23.84 20.82
C ASN A 109 -18.79 24.13 21.39
N LEU A 110 -19.54 23.08 21.73
CA LEU A 110 -20.93 23.11 22.19
C LEU A 110 -21.10 22.84 23.69
N VAL A 111 -20.03 22.75 24.49
CA VAL A 111 -20.14 22.46 25.95
C VAL A 111 -21.07 23.44 26.66
N ALA A 112 -20.95 24.74 26.35
CA ALA A 112 -21.80 25.77 26.96
C ALA A 112 -23.28 25.70 26.51
N ALA A 113 -23.53 25.18 25.30
CA ALA A 113 -24.87 25.08 24.72
C ALA A 113 -25.60 23.79 25.16
N HIS A 114 -24.86 22.71 25.41
CA HIS A 114 -25.38 21.39 25.81
C HIS A 114 -24.62 20.80 27.01
N PRO A 115 -24.61 21.49 28.17
CA PRO A 115 -23.86 21.06 29.34
C PRO A 115 -24.32 19.68 29.87
N GLU A 116 -25.59 19.33 29.70
CA GLU A 116 -26.16 18.04 30.07
C GLU A 116 -25.56 16.88 29.27
N VAL A 117 -25.31 17.09 27.97
CA VAL A 117 -24.70 16.09 27.10
C VAL A 117 -23.22 15.94 27.43
N ALA A 118 -22.52 17.07 27.61
CA ALA A 118 -21.11 17.07 28.02
C ALA A 118 -20.92 16.33 29.35
N ALA A 119 -21.72 16.62 30.37
CA ALA A 119 -21.65 15.95 31.67
C ALA A 119 -21.90 14.44 31.58
N ARG A 120 -22.90 14.03 30.79
CA ARG A 120 -23.22 12.61 30.60
C ARG A 120 -22.09 11.84 29.91
N LEU A 121 -21.52 12.41 28.85
CA LEU A 121 -20.41 11.80 28.11
C LEU A 121 -19.12 11.80 28.93
N LYS A 122 -18.81 12.88 29.64
CA LYS A 122 -17.71 12.94 30.60
C LYS A 122 -17.82 11.83 31.64
N ALA A 123 -19.00 11.63 32.23
CA ALA A 123 -19.21 10.56 33.20
C ALA A 123 -19.02 9.15 32.61
N LYS A 124 -19.36 8.94 31.32
CA LYS A 124 -19.05 7.67 30.62
C LYS A 124 -17.55 7.48 30.47
N LEU A 125 -16.86 8.52 30.00
CA LEU A 125 -15.42 8.51 29.77
C LEU A 125 -14.63 8.28 31.07
N GLU A 126 -15.05 8.91 32.17
CA GLU A 126 -14.46 8.72 33.51
C GLU A 126 -14.67 7.30 34.05
N ARG A 127 -15.84 6.69 33.81
CA ARG A 127 -16.09 5.29 34.22
C ARG A 127 -15.20 4.34 33.45
N TRP A 128 -15.22 4.42 32.12
CA TRP A 128 -14.39 3.59 31.25
C TRP A 128 -12.91 3.73 31.60
N SER A 129 -12.43 4.96 31.82
CA SER A 129 -11.02 5.18 32.11
C SER A 129 -10.52 4.60 33.44
N LYS A 130 -11.41 4.23 34.38
CA LYS A 130 -11.03 3.59 35.66
C LYS A 130 -10.66 2.11 35.50
N GLU A 131 -10.97 1.51 34.36
CA GLU A 131 -10.72 0.09 34.09
C GLU A 131 -9.27 -0.18 33.64
N PHE A 132 -8.49 0.87 33.35
CA PHE A 132 -7.12 0.79 32.85
C PHE A 132 -6.06 1.05 33.91
N ASP A 133 -4.82 0.70 33.61
CA ASP A 133 -3.63 1.06 34.38
C ASP A 133 -2.79 2.12 33.62
N PRO A 134 -2.48 3.30 34.20
CA PRO A 134 -3.03 3.82 35.46
C PRO A 134 -4.53 4.15 35.33
N PRO A 135 -5.30 4.08 36.44
CA PRO A 135 -6.73 4.36 36.42
C PRO A 135 -7.04 5.86 36.34
N GLY A 136 -8.10 6.19 35.62
CA GLY A 136 -8.64 7.56 35.50
C GLY A 136 -8.07 8.38 34.35
N LEU A 137 -8.62 9.59 34.19
CA LEU A 137 -8.24 10.53 33.13
C LEU A 137 -6.96 11.27 33.52
N ALA A 138 -5.99 11.32 32.61
CA ALA A 138 -4.76 12.07 32.81
C ALA A 138 -5.04 13.58 32.65
N THR A 139 -5.05 14.31 33.75
CA THR A 139 -5.32 15.76 33.78
C THR A 139 -4.07 16.62 33.58
N LYS A 140 -2.88 16.03 33.63
CA LYS A 140 -1.60 16.72 33.41
C LYS A 140 -0.70 15.88 32.51
N GLY A 141 -0.11 16.49 31.47
CA GLY A 141 1.05 15.91 30.79
C GLY A 141 2.15 15.58 31.83
N PRO A 142 3.13 14.71 31.54
CA PRO A 142 4.02 14.16 32.55
C PRO A 142 4.79 15.26 33.29
N GLY A 143 4.24 15.66 34.44
CA GLY A 143 4.89 16.49 35.41
C GLY A 143 5.68 15.57 36.33
N ARG A 144 7.00 15.77 36.39
CA ARG A 144 7.91 15.15 37.36
C ARG A 144 7.25 15.03 38.74
N GLN A 145 6.84 13.83 39.13
CA GLN A 145 6.54 13.50 40.52
C GLN A 145 7.48 12.36 40.94
N ARG A 146 8.47 12.71 41.74
CA ARG A 146 9.28 11.76 42.52
C ARG A 146 8.34 11.00 43.46
N SER A 147 8.05 9.74 43.17
CA SER A 147 7.51 8.83 44.18
C SER A 147 8.64 8.40 45.10
N THR A 148 8.67 8.98 46.29
CA THR A 148 9.38 8.41 47.43
C THR A 148 8.50 7.28 47.96
N SER A 149 8.78 6.04 47.56
CA SER A 149 8.26 4.88 48.27
C SER A 149 9.43 4.02 48.73
N THR A 150 9.73 4.17 50.01
CA THR A 150 10.48 3.22 50.81
C THR A 150 9.55 2.02 51.01
N SER A 151 9.88 0.87 50.42
CA SER A 151 9.34 -0.40 50.91
C SER A 151 10.44 -1.45 50.95
N THR A 152 10.72 -1.84 52.17
CA THR A 152 11.59 -2.92 52.65
C THR A 152 11.30 -4.23 51.93
N SER A 153 12.31 -4.78 51.25
CA SER A 153 12.24 -6.15 50.73
C SER A 153 12.48 -7.15 51.86
N THR A 154 11.40 -7.69 52.42
CA THR A 154 11.46 -8.98 53.10
C THR A 154 11.63 -10.07 52.06
N ARG A 155 12.85 -10.60 51.98
CA ARG A 155 13.19 -11.84 51.28
C ARG A 155 12.33 -12.99 51.82
N SER A 156 11.41 -13.50 51.01
CA SER A 156 10.95 -14.89 51.11
C SER A 156 11.57 -15.69 49.95
N ARG A 157 12.60 -16.46 50.27
CA ARG A 157 13.08 -17.56 49.42
C ARG A 157 12.01 -18.65 49.38
N CYS A 158 11.69 -19.14 48.20
CA CYS A 158 11.15 -20.48 47.99
C CYS A 158 11.94 -21.18 46.88
N PRO A 159 12.05 -22.52 46.91
CA PRO A 159 13.29 -23.22 46.64
C PRO A 159 13.30 -23.92 45.28
N SER A 160 14.53 -24.17 44.83
CA SER A 160 14.88 -25.15 43.80
C SER A 160 14.28 -26.53 44.10
N LEU A 161 13.56 -27.10 43.13
CA LEU A 161 13.39 -28.54 43.00
C LEU A 161 13.81 -28.98 41.59
N LEU A 162 15.02 -29.52 41.55
CA LEU A 162 15.50 -30.42 40.52
C LEU A 162 14.60 -31.65 40.46
N GLY A 163 14.14 -32.01 39.26
CA GLY A 163 13.46 -33.26 38.98
C GLY A 163 13.76 -33.69 37.56
N ARG A 164 14.96 -34.25 37.34
CA ARG A 164 15.29 -35.02 36.13
C ARG A 164 14.35 -36.21 36.04
N SER A 165 13.77 -36.45 34.87
CA SER A 165 13.55 -37.81 34.39
C SER A 165 13.91 -37.91 32.92
N ARG A 166 14.64 -38.98 32.62
CA ARG A 166 15.29 -39.32 31.36
C ARG A 166 14.78 -40.73 31.03
N VAL A 167 14.61 -41.02 29.71
CA VAL A 167 14.65 -42.36 29.05
C VAL A 167 13.30 -43.13 29.03
N PRO A 168 12.97 -43.98 28.00
CA PRO A 168 13.80 -44.47 26.90
C PRO A 168 13.27 -44.34 25.45
N THR A 169 14.26 -44.33 24.55
CA THR A 169 14.23 -44.86 23.18
C THR A 169 14.09 -46.39 23.16
N GLY A 170 13.30 -46.95 22.23
CA GLY A 170 13.41 -48.37 21.85
C GLY A 170 12.21 -48.95 21.10
N ASN A 171 12.25 -48.92 19.77
CA ASN A 171 12.06 -50.07 18.84
C ASN A 171 11.54 -49.63 17.46
N ARG A 172 12.41 -49.76 16.45
CA ARG A 172 12.03 -49.95 15.03
C ARG A 172 11.72 -51.45 14.81
N PRO A 173 10.88 -51.83 13.82
CA PRO A 173 11.41 -52.00 12.47
C PRO A 173 10.50 -51.49 11.34
N SER A 174 11.19 -51.07 10.29
CA SER A 174 10.77 -50.98 8.89
C SER A 174 10.16 -52.27 8.35
N LEU A 175 9.12 -52.18 7.53
CA LEU A 175 8.89 -52.93 6.28
C LEU A 175 7.44 -52.71 5.81
N CYS A 176 7.28 -51.84 4.81
CA CYS A 176 6.51 -52.14 3.59
C CYS A 176 6.84 -51.06 2.55
N THR A 177 8.00 -51.28 1.94
CA THR A 177 8.41 -50.85 0.61
C THR A 177 7.50 -51.49 -0.44
N VAL A 178 6.96 -50.73 -1.41
CA VAL A 178 7.21 -50.91 -2.87
C VAL A 178 6.93 -49.56 -3.57
N PRO A 179 7.83 -49.04 -4.45
CA PRO A 179 7.74 -47.71 -5.07
C PRO A 179 7.68 -47.75 -6.61
N ARG A 180 7.73 -46.55 -7.25
CA ARG A 180 8.27 -46.27 -8.61
C ARG A 180 7.43 -46.79 -9.81
N LEU A 181 7.54 -46.34 -11.07
CA LEU A 181 8.48 -45.53 -11.90
C LEU A 181 7.61 -45.07 -13.12
N CYS A 182 7.63 -43.80 -13.56
CA CYS A 182 8.52 -43.23 -14.58
C CYS A 182 8.36 -43.70 -16.02
N GLN A 183 8.25 -42.69 -16.91
CA GLN A 183 8.91 -42.52 -18.22
C GLN A 183 8.46 -43.47 -19.35
N GLY A 184 8.25 -43.04 -20.59
CA GLY A 184 8.48 -41.76 -21.25
C GLY A 184 8.46 -42.00 -22.77
N VAL A 185 8.17 -40.94 -23.53
CA VAL A 185 8.63 -40.62 -24.90
C VAL A 185 8.38 -41.65 -26.02
N GLU A 186 7.58 -41.28 -27.04
CA GLU A 186 8.09 -41.03 -28.40
C GLU A 186 6.97 -40.62 -29.38
N ALA A 187 7.39 -39.78 -30.33
CA ALA A 187 6.62 -39.16 -31.38
C ALA A 187 6.63 -39.99 -32.68
N TYR A 188 5.65 -39.70 -33.56
CA TYR A 188 5.73 -39.54 -35.03
C TYR A 188 4.58 -40.21 -35.79
N ALA A 189 3.82 -39.31 -36.45
CA ALA A 189 3.38 -39.34 -37.84
C ALA A 189 2.87 -40.65 -38.52
N ASN A 190 1.68 -40.47 -39.11
CA ASN A 190 1.23 -40.95 -40.43
C ASN A 190 0.53 -42.31 -40.59
N ALA A 191 -0.54 -42.21 -41.39
CA ALA A 191 -1.14 -43.18 -42.31
C ALA A 191 -2.33 -44.04 -41.84
N THR A 192 -3.51 -43.64 -42.31
CA THR A 192 -4.67 -44.45 -42.77
C THR A 192 -4.28 -45.70 -43.59
N PRO A 193 -5.22 -46.63 -43.93
CA PRO A 193 -6.50 -47.00 -43.31
C PRO A 193 -6.69 -48.53 -43.18
N CYS A 194 -7.75 -48.90 -42.46
CA CYS A 194 -8.30 -50.25 -42.35
C CYS A 194 -8.69 -50.83 -43.74
N SER A 195 -8.28 -52.06 -44.03
CA SER A 195 -8.89 -52.89 -45.07
C SER A 195 -9.00 -54.34 -44.60
N LEU A 196 -10.03 -55.02 -45.11
CA LEU A 196 -10.30 -56.46 -45.05
C LEU A 196 -11.07 -56.98 -43.84
N TRP A 197 -12.40 -56.86 -43.94
CA TRP A 197 -13.28 -57.97 -43.58
C TRP A 197 -14.20 -58.30 -44.76
N HIS A 198 -13.95 -59.48 -45.34
CA HIS A 198 -14.91 -60.17 -46.21
C HIS A 198 -16.03 -60.75 -45.34
N GLY A 199 -17.28 -60.50 -45.72
CA GLY A 199 -18.47 -60.95 -45.00
C GLY A 199 -19.04 -62.27 -45.49
N VAL A 200 -19.99 -62.81 -44.72
CA VAL A 200 -21.18 -63.57 -45.15
C VAL A 200 -22.25 -63.33 -44.05
N ALA A 201 -23.24 -62.45 -44.29
CA ALA A 201 -24.67 -62.72 -44.58
C ALA A 201 -25.41 -63.51 -43.47
N ARG A 202 -26.65 -63.22 -43.03
CA ARG A 202 -27.71 -62.26 -43.37
C ARG A 202 -28.79 -62.44 -42.28
N ALA A 203 -29.27 -61.37 -41.65
CA ALA A 203 -30.63 -61.26 -41.11
C ALA A 203 -30.95 -59.77 -40.98
N ALA A 204 -31.94 -59.30 -41.75
CA ALA A 204 -32.32 -57.90 -41.84
C ALA A 204 -33.44 -57.59 -40.83
N VAL A 205 -33.12 -56.76 -39.83
CA VAL A 205 -33.97 -55.80 -39.09
C VAL A 205 -32.93 -54.79 -38.54
N GLY A 206 -32.88 -53.50 -38.81
CA GLY A 206 -33.91 -52.51 -39.12
C GLY A 206 -33.76 -51.37 -38.11
N GLY A 207 -32.86 -50.41 -38.39
CA GLY A 207 -32.77 -49.10 -37.72
C GLY A 207 -31.74 -48.95 -36.59
N THR A 208 -30.53 -48.48 -36.91
CA THR A 208 -29.62 -47.89 -35.92
C THR A 208 -30.19 -46.54 -35.45
N ASN A 209 -30.69 -46.50 -34.23
CA ASN A 209 -31.24 -45.31 -33.59
C ASN A 209 -30.12 -44.30 -33.27
N MET A 210 -29.65 -43.57 -34.29
CA MET A 210 -28.68 -42.49 -34.13
C MET A 210 -29.41 -41.23 -33.66
N ARG A 211 -29.38 -40.94 -32.35
CA ARG A 211 -30.03 -39.77 -31.77
C ARG A 211 -29.12 -38.55 -31.90
N LYS A 212 -29.32 -37.77 -32.97
CA LYS A 212 -28.70 -36.44 -33.12
C LYS A 212 -29.35 -35.49 -32.12
N ILE A 213 -28.59 -35.06 -31.12
CA ILE A 213 -28.97 -33.93 -30.26
C ILE A 213 -28.38 -32.66 -30.86
N LYS A 214 -29.18 -31.60 -30.94
CA LYS A 214 -28.76 -30.25 -31.38
C LYS A 214 -28.92 -29.32 -30.20
N ALA A 215 -27.99 -28.39 -30.01
CA ALA A 215 -28.17 -27.29 -29.09
C ALA A 215 -29.48 -26.56 -29.46
N LYS A 216 -30.38 -26.38 -28.49
CA LYS A 216 -31.60 -25.58 -28.64
C LYS A 216 -31.40 -24.29 -27.88
N VAL A 217 -31.38 -23.17 -28.59
CA VAL A 217 -31.49 -21.84 -27.97
C VAL A 217 -32.94 -21.68 -27.53
N ASN A 218 -33.16 -21.41 -26.24
CA ASN A 218 -34.50 -21.28 -25.68
C ASN A 218 -35.01 -19.86 -25.93
N ALA A 219 -36.25 -19.70 -26.41
CA ALA A 219 -36.88 -18.39 -26.61
C ALA A 219 -36.92 -17.54 -25.31
N ARG A 220 -36.84 -18.18 -24.12
CA ARG A 220 -36.66 -17.49 -22.83
C ARG A 220 -35.35 -16.71 -22.71
N LEU A 221 -34.38 -16.88 -23.62
CA LEU A 221 -33.16 -16.08 -23.67
C LEU A 221 -33.48 -14.63 -24.07
N LEU A 222 -34.41 -14.42 -25.02
CA LEU A 222 -34.89 -13.08 -25.42
C LEU A 222 -35.61 -12.39 -24.26
N ALA A 223 -36.44 -13.13 -23.52
CA ALA A 223 -37.09 -12.63 -22.30
C ALA A 223 -36.12 -12.29 -21.15
N LYS A 224 -34.84 -12.65 -21.27
CA LYS A 224 -33.77 -12.28 -20.34
C LYS A 224 -32.77 -11.30 -20.96
N ALA A 225 -32.95 -10.88 -22.21
CA ALA A 225 -32.03 -9.99 -22.91
C ALA A 225 -31.81 -8.69 -22.13
N GLU A 226 -32.87 -8.09 -21.58
CA GLU A 226 -32.81 -6.90 -20.72
C GLU A 226 -31.86 -7.08 -19.50
N ARG A 227 -31.76 -8.30 -18.95
CA ARG A 227 -30.93 -8.63 -17.78
C ARG A 227 -29.59 -9.28 -18.13
N LEU A 228 -29.40 -9.73 -19.36
CA LEU A 228 -28.17 -10.34 -19.87
C LEU A 228 -27.28 -9.30 -20.55
N PHE A 229 -27.91 -8.35 -21.23
CA PHE A 229 -27.31 -7.19 -21.87
C PHE A 229 -27.67 -5.94 -21.07
N THR A 230 -27.55 -6.01 -19.74
CA THR A 230 -27.78 -4.88 -18.83
C THR A 230 -26.95 -3.70 -19.29
N GLY A 231 -27.55 -2.83 -20.10
CA GLY A 231 -26.91 -1.65 -20.64
C GLY A 231 -26.85 -0.64 -19.53
N THR A 232 -25.72 -0.54 -18.84
CA THR A 232 -25.40 0.72 -18.15
C THR A 232 -25.46 1.85 -19.19
N LEU A 233 -25.69 3.08 -18.75
CA LEU A 233 -25.65 4.23 -19.66
C LEU A 233 -24.35 4.24 -20.48
N ASP A 234 -23.22 3.98 -19.82
CA ASP A 234 -21.92 3.79 -20.47
C ASP A 234 -21.94 2.69 -21.54
N GLY A 235 -22.49 1.51 -21.21
CA GLY A 235 -22.56 0.37 -22.13
C GLY A 235 -23.39 0.69 -23.37
N ARG A 236 -24.52 1.41 -23.21
CA ARG A 236 -25.34 1.84 -24.35
C ARG A 236 -24.58 2.81 -25.26
N VAL A 237 -23.91 3.81 -24.68
CA VAL A 237 -23.08 4.76 -25.43
C VAL A 237 -21.98 4.04 -26.20
N ILE A 238 -21.24 3.13 -25.54
CA ILE A 238 -20.15 2.36 -26.15
C ILE A 238 -20.67 1.53 -27.33
N GLU A 239 -21.75 0.76 -27.17
CA GLU A 239 -22.27 -0.09 -28.24
C GLU A 239 -22.78 0.72 -29.43
N ILE A 240 -23.47 1.84 -29.20
CA ILE A 240 -23.96 2.70 -30.29
C ILE A 240 -22.79 3.33 -31.06
N LEU A 241 -21.80 3.91 -30.36
CA LEU A 241 -20.62 4.49 -31.01
C LEU A 241 -19.82 3.42 -31.79
N GLN A 242 -19.66 2.21 -31.24
CA GLN A 242 -19.00 1.12 -31.95
C GLN A 242 -19.75 0.73 -33.22
N ASN A 243 -21.09 0.67 -33.19
CA ASN A 243 -21.89 0.34 -34.37
C ASN A 243 -21.81 1.42 -35.44
N ALA A 244 -21.88 2.71 -35.06
CA ALA A 244 -21.68 3.81 -35.99
C ALA A 244 -20.31 3.72 -36.69
N ARG A 245 -19.24 3.46 -35.92
CA ARG A 245 -17.89 3.26 -36.48
C ARG A 245 -17.82 2.06 -37.43
N ARG A 246 -18.43 0.91 -37.07
CA ARG A 246 -18.48 -0.28 -37.95
C ARG A 246 -19.24 0.01 -39.25
N ALA A 247 -20.25 0.88 -39.19
CA ALA A 247 -20.97 1.36 -40.38
C ALA A 247 -20.14 2.34 -41.24
N GLY A 248 -18.93 2.72 -40.80
CA GLY A 248 -18.04 3.65 -41.48
C GLY A 248 -18.35 5.13 -41.18
N ALA A 249 -19.11 5.42 -40.12
CA ALA A 249 -19.42 6.79 -39.76
C ALA A 249 -18.15 7.58 -39.41
N THR A 250 -18.14 8.85 -39.83
CA THR A 250 -17.10 9.83 -39.46
C THR A 250 -17.61 10.81 -38.42
N GLU A 251 -18.93 10.95 -38.30
CA GLU A 251 -19.61 11.82 -37.36
C GLU A 251 -20.82 11.12 -36.70
N VAL A 252 -21.01 11.36 -35.40
CA VAL A 252 -22.20 11.00 -34.62
C VAL A 252 -22.74 12.23 -33.91
N VAL A 253 -24.05 12.48 -34.03
CA VAL A 253 -24.76 13.57 -33.36
C VAL A 253 -25.79 12.99 -32.40
N ILE A 254 -25.69 13.38 -31.13
CA ILE A 254 -26.60 13.01 -30.06
C ILE A 254 -27.35 14.27 -29.62
N SER A 255 -28.67 14.15 -29.51
CA SER A 255 -29.53 15.24 -29.03
C SER A 255 -30.52 14.72 -28.01
N ASN A 256 -30.78 15.53 -26.98
CA ASN A 256 -31.69 15.23 -25.88
C ASN A 256 -32.87 16.20 -25.93
N SER A 257 -34.09 15.71 -26.16
CA SER A 257 -35.31 16.54 -26.14
C SER A 257 -36.48 15.77 -25.53
N ASP A 258 -37.21 16.40 -24.61
CA ASP A 258 -38.48 15.89 -24.07
C ASP A 258 -38.43 14.44 -23.52
N GLY A 259 -37.30 14.05 -22.91
CA GLY A 259 -37.09 12.70 -22.37
C GLY A 259 -36.69 11.65 -23.41
N VAL A 260 -36.44 12.09 -24.64
CA VAL A 260 -36.03 11.26 -25.78
C VAL A 260 -34.58 11.57 -26.14
N VAL A 261 -33.81 10.51 -26.34
CA VAL A 261 -32.46 10.56 -26.89
C VAL A 261 -32.55 10.21 -28.38
N THR A 262 -32.01 11.10 -29.22
CA THR A 262 -31.85 10.86 -30.65
C THR A 262 -30.37 10.78 -30.99
N VAL A 263 -29.93 9.65 -31.53
CA VAL A 263 -28.57 9.43 -32.02
C VAL A 263 -28.60 9.27 -33.52
N ARG A 264 -27.82 10.09 -34.24
CA ARG A 264 -27.68 10.04 -35.70
C ARG A 264 -26.22 9.85 -36.08
N ASP A 265 -25.94 8.89 -36.95
CA ASP A 265 -24.62 8.72 -37.57
C ASP A 265 -24.70 8.85 -39.09
N ASN A 266 -23.59 9.26 -39.70
CA ASN A 266 -23.46 9.41 -41.15
C ASN A 266 -22.80 8.18 -41.81
N GLY A 267 -22.94 7.00 -41.21
CA GLY A 267 -22.40 5.77 -41.75
C GLY A 267 -23.20 5.26 -42.95
N SER A 268 -22.94 4.02 -43.34
CA SER A 268 -23.64 3.36 -44.45
C SER A 268 -25.11 3.04 -44.16
N GLY A 269 -25.53 3.08 -42.88
CA GLY A 269 -26.87 2.69 -42.45
C GLY A 269 -27.14 1.18 -42.57
N ILE A 270 -28.40 0.79 -42.42
CA ILE A 270 -28.89 -0.58 -42.54
C ILE A 270 -29.92 -0.72 -43.66
N GLU A 271 -29.73 -1.71 -44.54
CA GLU A 271 -30.67 -2.11 -45.60
C GLU A 271 -31.66 -3.17 -45.08
N ASP A 272 -31.13 -4.22 -44.45
CA ASP A 272 -31.92 -5.35 -43.96
C ASP A 272 -32.22 -5.18 -42.47
N PHE A 273 -33.40 -4.62 -42.17
CA PHE A 273 -33.88 -4.38 -40.82
C PHE A 273 -34.12 -5.67 -40.02
N ALA A 274 -34.21 -6.85 -40.67
CA ALA A 274 -34.33 -8.12 -39.94
C ALA A 274 -33.10 -8.40 -39.07
N LYS A 275 -31.92 -7.90 -39.45
CA LYS A 275 -30.69 -8.04 -38.67
C LYS A 275 -30.75 -7.33 -37.31
N LEU A 276 -31.64 -6.35 -37.12
CA LEU A 276 -31.79 -5.62 -35.85
C LEU A 276 -32.37 -6.50 -34.73
N VAL A 277 -33.10 -7.55 -35.09
CA VAL A 277 -33.75 -8.49 -34.17
C VAL A 277 -33.13 -9.89 -34.22
N ASP A 278 -32.01 -10.07 -34.94
CA ASP A 278 -31.28 -11.33 -35.05
C ASP A 278 -30.23 -11.45 -33.92
N LEU A 279 -30.67 -11.93 -32.76
CA LEU A 279 -29.81 -12.05 -31.58
C LEU A 279 -28.68 -13.07 -31.80
N GLY A 280 -27.44 -12.58 -31.89
CA GLY A 280 -26.24 -13.40 -32.12
C GLY A 280 -25.84 -13.49 -33.59
N GLY A 281 -26.59 -12.87 -34.51
CA GLY A 281 -26.14 -12.58 -35.86
C GLY A 281 -25.31 -11.29 -35.86
N SER A 282 -24.06 -11.36 -36.32
CA SER A 282 -23.19 -10.16 -36.39
C SER A 282 -23.64 -9.22 -37.52
N GLY A 283 -24.11 -9.75 -38.65
CA GLY A 283 -24.55 -8.97 -39.82
C GLY A 283 -23.44 -8.22 -40.55
N TRP A 284 -22.23 -8.17 -39.97
CA TRP A 284 -20.99 -7.56 -40.44
C TRP A 284 -20.21 -8.52 -41.34
N ASP A 285 -19.24 -8.00 -42.10
CA ASP A 285 -18.43 -8.82 -43.00
C ASP A 285 -17.41 -9.71 -42.26
N ALA A 286 -16.82 -10.66 -42.99
CA ALA A 286 -15.84 -11.59 -42.45
C ALA A 286 -14.55 -10.91 -41.97
N ALA A 287 -14.27 -9.67 -42.40
CA ALA A 287 -13.09 -8.92 -41.93
C ALA A 287 -13.31 -8.43 -40.50
N PHE A 288 -14.49 -7.87 -40.19
CA PHE A 288 -14.86 -7.47 -38.83
C PHE A 288 -14.96 -8.67 -37.87
N GLU A 289 -15.42 -9.84 -38.34
CA GLU A 289 -15.42 -11.05 -37.51
C GLU A 289 -14.01 -11.47 -37.09
N GLN A 290 -13.03 -11.32 -37.98
CA GLN A 290 -11.64 -11.67 -37.68
C GLN A 290 -10.95 -10.64 -36.78
N SER A 291 -11.21 -9.34 -36.98
CA SER A 291 -10.58 -8.27 -36.20
C SER A 291 -11.22 -8.03 -34.85
N GLU A 292 -12.55 -8.08 -34.73
CA GLU A 292 -13.25 -7.62 -33.52
C GLU A 292 -14.15 -8.66 -32.85
N ASP A 293 -14.50 -9.75 -33.54
CA ASP A 293 -15.40 -10.82 -33.03
C ASP A 293 -16.69 -10.24 -32.40
N PRO A 294 -17.50 -9.50 -33.19
CA PRO A 294 -18.69 -8.85 -32.66
C PRO A 294 -19.72 -9.89 -32.23
N ALA A 295 -20.10 -9.87 -30.95
CA ALA A 295 -21.03 -10.84 -30.37
C ALA A 295 -22.47 -10.82 -30.95
N GLY A 296 -22.81 -9.89 -31.85
CA GLY A 296 -24.13 -9.81 -32.49
C GLY A 296 -25.27 -9.38 -31.56
N VAL A 297 -24.96 -8.61 -30.51
CA VAL A 297 -25.93 -8.20 -29.46
C VAL A 297 -25.94 -6.69 -29.21
N GLY A 298 -25.23 -5.90 -30.02
CA GLY A 298 -24.97 -4.48 -29.73
C GLY A 298 -26.25 -3.65 -29.57
N ILE A 299 -27.22 -3.78 -30.48
CA ILE A 299 -28.48 -3.00 -30.39
C ILE A 299 -29.41 -3.47 -29.27
N PHE A 300 -29.24 -4.72 -28.79
CA PHE A 300 -30.00 -5.25 -27.66
C PHE A 300 -29.64 -4.57 -26.32
N CYS A 301 -28.63 -3.68 -26.28
CA CYS A 301 -28.45 -2.78 -25.14
C CYS A 301 -29.62 -1.81 -24.93
N LEU A 302 -30.48 -1.64 -25.95
CA LEU A 302 -31.74 -0.88 -25.90
C LEU A 302 -32.98 -1.75 -25.68
N ALA A 303 -32.81 -3.06 -25.47
CA ALA A 303 -33.94 -3.96 -25.19
C ALA A 303 -34.72 -3.48 -23.96
N GLY A 304 -36.05 -3.49 -24.05
CA GLY A 304 -36.94 -2.95 -23.03
C GLY A 304 -37.30 -1.47 -23.22
N LYS A 305 -36.72 -0.80 -24.23
CA LYS A 305 -37.11 0.55 -24.68
C LYS A 305 -37.92 0.47 -25.97
N ASN A 306 -38.74 1.50 -26.20
CA ASN A 306 -39.34 1.73 -27.50
C ASN A 306 -38.32 2.47 -28.38
N VAL A 307 -37.85 1.82 -29.43
CA VAL A 307 -36.79 2.37 -30.29
C VAL A 307 -37.33 2.56 -31.70
N THR A 308 -37.37 3.80 -32.16
CA THR A 308 -37.62 4.13 -33.56
C THR A 308 -36.30 4.22 -34.30
N ILE A 309 -36.23 3.53 -35.44
CA ILE A 309 -35.02 3.38 -36.24
C ILE A 309 -35.32 3.85 -37.66
N ARG A 310 -34.52 4.78 -38.18
CA ARG A 310 -34.63 5.30 -39.54
C ARG A 310 -33.31 5.08 -40.27
N SER A 311 -33.37 4.56 -41.49
CA SER A 311 -32.19 4.33 -42.34
C SER A 311 -32.62 4.08 -43.78
N ARG A 312 -31.89 4.63 -44.75
CA ARG A 312 -32.08 4.39 -46.19
C ARG A 312 -33.52 4.58 -46.69
N GLY A 313 -34.21 5.61 -46.18
CA GLY A 313 -35.59 5.92 -46.55
C GLY A 313 -36.64 4.94 -45.99
N MET A 314 -36.25 4.13 -45.00
CA MET A 314 -37.12 3.19 -44.30
C MET A 314 -37.15 3.51 -42.81
N ARG A 315 -38.27 3.20 -42.16
CA ARG A 315 -38.48 3.38 -40.72
C ARG A 315 -39.11 2.13 -40.10
N THR A 316 -38.68 1.79 -38.88
CA THR A 316 -39.39 0.83 -38.03
C THR A 316 -39.39 1.28 -36.57
N THR A 317 -40.25 0.68 -35.76
CA THR A 317 -40.25 0.85 -34.31
C THR A 317 -40.22 -0.53 -33.66
N ILE A 318 -39.25 -0.74 -32.77
CA ILE A 318 -39.11 -1.96 -31.97
C ILE A 318 -39.57 -1.63 -30.56
N ASP A 319 -40.71 -2.20 -30.17
CA ASP A 319 -41.29 -2.09 -28.84
C ASP A 319 -40.97 -3.33 -27.98
N GLY A 320 -41.45 -3.37 -26.73
CA GLY A 320 -41.22 -4.48 -25.81
C GLY A 320 -41.57 -5.86 -26.38
N ASP A 321 -42.67 -5.98 -27.11
CA ASP A 321 -43.04 -7.25 -27.75
C ASP A 321 -42.15 -7.58 -28.97
N GLY A 322 -41.75 -6.56 -29.73
CA GLY A 322 -40.83 -6.69 -30.86
C GLY A 322 -39.47 -7.28 -30.44
N TRP A 323 -38.92 -6.83 -29.32
CA TRP A 323 -37.70 -7.41 -28.72
C TRP A 323 -37.86 -8.88 -28.31
N LEU A 324 -39.10 -9.32 -28.02
CA LEU A 324 -39.43 -10.70 -27.64
C LEU A 324 -39.76 -11.60 -28.84
N GLY A 325 -39.57 -11.10 -30.06
CA GLY A 325 -39.71 -11.86 -31.30
C GLY A 325 -41.07 -11.72 -31.99
N LYS A 326 -41.91 -10.76 -31.59
CA LYS A 326 -43.10 -10.39 -32.38
C LYS A 326 -42.67 -9.71 -33.68
N ALA A 327 -43.40 -9.95 -34.75
CA ALA A 327 -43.12 -9.34 -36.05
C ALA A 327 -43.19 -7.80 -35.96
N ILE A 328 -42.13 -7.14 -36.39
CA ILE A 328 -42.04 -5.68 -36.50
C ILE A 328 -42.37 -5.26 -37.94
N THR A 329 -42.99 -4.09 -38.10
CA THR A 329 -43.36 -3.56 -39.42
C THR A 329 -42.31 -2.53 -39.85
N VAL A 330 -41.80 -2.66 -41.07
CA VAL A 330 -40.92 -1.68 -41.69
C VAL A 330 -41.72 -0.93 -42.74
N VAL A 331 -41.71 0.40 -42.66
CA VAL A 331 -42.46 1.29 -43.55
C VAL A 331 -41.50 2.20 -44.32
N TYR A 332 -41.96 2.72 -45.46
CA TYR A 332 -41.26 3.82 -46.12
C TYR A 332 -41.29 5.07 -45.26
N ASP A 333 -40.22 5.84 -45.35
CA ASP A 333 -40.02 7.06 -44.62
C ASP A 333 -39.87 8.24 -45.57
N ASP A 334 -40.76 9.22 -45.43
CA ASP A 334 -40.80 10.40 -46.28
C ASP A 334 -39.66 11.38 -45.99
N GLU A 335 -39.02 11.28 -44.82
CA GLU A 335 -37.81 12.05 -44.48
C GLU A 335 -36.60 11.11 -44.43
N ALA A 336 -35.91 10.99 -45.56
CA ALA A 336 -34.70 10.21 -45.66
C ALA A 336 -33.62 10.78 -44.73
N VAL A 337 -33.04 9.91 -43.90
CA VAL A 337 -31.88 10.22 -43.07
C VAL A 337 -30.63 9.69 -43.76
N ASP A 338 -29.57 10.50 -43.77
CA ASP A 338 -28.24 10.06 -44.19
C ASP A 338 -27.63 9.21 -43.07
N GLY A 339 -27.25 7.97 -43.40
CA GLY A 339 -26.85 6.94 -42.44
C GLY A 339 -27.99 6.35 -41.61
N MET A 340 -27.88 6.40 -40.29
CA MET A 340 -28.82 5.78 -39.36
C MET A 340 -29.22 6.76 -38.25
N GLU A 341 -30.51 6.74 -37.87
CA GLU A 341 -31.04 7.45 -36.72
C GLU A 341 -31.76 6.49 -35.77
N LEU A 342 -31.44 6.62 -34.48
CA LEU A 342 -32.04 5.91 -33.36
C LEU A 342 -32.72 6.92 -32.45
N GLN A 343 -34.00 6.71 -32.15
CA GLN A 343 -34.77 7.54 -31.24
C GLN A 343 -35.43 6.67 -30.17
N PHE A 344 -35.17 6.94 -28.89
CA PHE A 344 -35.68 6.14 -27.78
C PHE A 344 -35.76 6.93 -26.47
N ASP A 345 -36.65 6.51 -25.57
CA ASP A 345 -36.79 7.11 -24.24
C ASP A 345 -35.61 6.71 -23.34
N ASP A 346 -34.91 7.69 -22.75
CA ASP A 346 -33.82 7.45 -21.81
C ASP A 346 -33.52 8.66 -20.92
N GLU A 347 -32.70 8.47 -19.90
CA GLU A 347 -32.07 9.60 -19.22
C GLU A 347 -31.16 10.38 -20.20
N PRO A 348 -30.97 11.71 -20.03
CA PRO A 348 -30.20 12.51 -20.99
C PRO A 348 -28.74 12.04 -21.12
N TRP A 349 -28.30 11.83 -22.36
CA TRP A 349 -26.92 11.51 -22.71
C TRP A 349 -26.12 12.81 -22.76
N THR A 350 -25.75 13.31 -21.58
CA THR A 350 -25.00 14.58 -21.43
C THR A 350 -23.58 14.47 -21.98
N LEU A 351 -22.96 15.62 -22.27
CA LEU A 351 -21.57 15.68 -22.75
C LEU A 351 -20.61 14.91 -21.82
N SER A 352 -20.72 15.07 -20.50
CA SER A 352 -19.86 14.38 -19.52
C SER A 352 -20.02 12.86 -19.49
N VAL A 353 -21.16 12.34 -19.94
CA VAL A 353 -21.41 10.90 -20.05
C VAL A 353 -20.81 10.34 -21.34
N VAL A 354 -20.98 11.07 -22.45
CA VAL A 354 -20.59 10.60 -23.78
C VAL A 354 -19.10 10.79 -24.05
N GLU A 355 -18.55 11.92 -23.63
CA GLU A 355 -17.18 12.34 -23.95
C GLU A 355 -16.10 11.30 -23.57
N PRO A 356 -16.15 10.64 -22.39
CA PRO A 356 -15.18 9.60 -22.05
C PRO A 356 -15.09 8.45 -23.07
N HIS A 357 -16.21 8.10 -23.69
CA HIS A 357 -16.32 7.00 -24.67
C HIS A 357 -16.09 7.49 -26.11
N ALA A 358 -16.28 8.79 -26.36
CA ALA A 358 -16.05 9.42 -27.65
C ALA A 358 -14.58 9.79 -27.90
N VAL A 359 -13.85 10.17 -26.85
CA VAL A 359 -12.52 10.81 -26.99
C VAL A 359 -11.51 9.99 -27.79
N PHE A 360 -11.53 8.65 -27.65
CA PHE A 360 -10.63 7.72 -28.34
C PHE A 360 -11.32 6.84 -29.39
N CYS A 361 -12.54 7.17 -29.81
CA CYS A 361 -13.30 6.38 -30.79
C CYS A 361 -12.91 6.65 -32.25
N GLY A 362 -12.15 7.73 -32.50
CA GLY A 362 -11.67 8.11 -33.84
C GLY A 362 -12.68 8.88 -34.71
N MET A 363 -13.94 8.99 -34.28
CA MET A 363 -15.00 9.76 -34.96
C MET A 363 -15.16 11.17 -34.35
N GLU A 364 -15.83 12.09 -35.05
CA GLU A 364 -16.33 13.33 -34.43
C GLU A 364 -17.68 13.04 -33.74
N VAL A 365 -17.81 13.37 -32.45
CA VAL A 365 -19.06 13.16 -31.70
C VAL A 365 -19.56 14.51 -31.17
N LYS A 366 -20.86 14.77 -31.32
CA LYS A 366 -21.53 15.97 -30.81
C LYS A 366 -22.67 15.60 -29.88
N VAL A 367 -22.79 16.33 -28.77
CA VAL A 367 -23.93 16.23 -27.84
C VAL A 367 -24.58 17.60 -27.72
N ASP A 368 -25.86 17.71 -28.07
CA ASP A 368 -26.64 18.96 -28.04
C ASP A 368 -25.90 20.14 -28.71
N GLY A 369 -25.30 19.86 -29.87
CA GLY A 369 -24.54 20.83 -30.67
C GLY A 369 -23.11 21.10 -30.20
N ARG A 370 -22.69 20.57 -29.03
CA ARG A 370 -21.32 20.71 -28.52
C ARG A 370 -20.46 19.53 -28.96
N LYS A 371 -19.27 19.80 -29.50
CA LYS A 371 -18.30 18.75 -29.87
C LYS A 371 -17.67 18.14 -28.61
N CYS A 372 -17.63 16.81 -28.54
CA CYS A 372 -16.75 16.09 -27.62
C CYS A 372 -15.29 16.29 -28.03
N GLU A 373 -14.39 16.19 -27.06
CA GLU A 373 -12.97 16.09 -27.35
C GLU A 373 -12.63 14.87 -28.22
N LYS A 374 -11.58 14.97 -29.05
CA LYS A 374 -11.11 13.90 -29.93
C LYS A 374 -9.58 13.84 -29.88
N LEU A 375 -9.05 12.75 -29.37
CA LEU A 375 -7.61 12.51 -29.21
C LEU A 375 -7.19 11.19 -29.85
N SER A 376 -5.90 11.09 -30.20
CA SER A 376 -5.30 9.80 -30.52
C SER A 376 -4.97 9.05 -29.23
N PHE A 377 -5.27 7.74 -29.19
CA PHE A 377 -4.96 6.92 -28.01
C PHE A 377 -3.46 6.66 -27.85
N VAL A 378 -2.74 6.55 -28.96
CA VAL A 378 -1.26 6.46 -28.98
C VAL A 378 -0.69 7.51 -29.94
N SER A 379 0.58 7.89 -29.75
CA SER A 379 1.27 8.80 -30.66
C SER A 379 1.73 8.10 -31.93
N LYS A 380 2.29 8.90 -32.86
CA LYS A 380 2.98 8.40 -34.05
C LYS A 380 4.23 7.56 -33.74
N ALA A 381 4.77 7.63 -32.51
CA ALA A 381 5.92 6.84 -32.09
C ALA A 381 5.54 5.41 -31.63
N ALA A 382 4.24 5.10 -31.53
CA ALA A 382 3.76 3.78 -31.15
C ALA A 382 4.21 2.71 -32.15
N GLN A 383 4.75 1.61 -31.63
CA GLN A 383 5.24 0.51 -32.45
C GLN A 383 4.06 -0.32 -32.95
N HIS A 384 4.02 -0.58 -34.26
CA HIS A 384 3.00 -1.41 -34.89
C HIS A 384 3.36 -2.90 -34.79
N TYR A 385 2.38 -3.72 -34.37
CA TYR A 385 2.45 -5.18 -34.26
C TYR A 385 1.30 -5.80 -35.10
N PRO A 386 1.46 -5.94 -36.42
CA PRO A 386 0.41 -6.45 -37.32
C PRO A 386 -0.12 -7.83 -36.91
N GLN A 387 0.76 -8.72 -36.44
CA GLN A 387 0.42 -10.07 -35.99
C GLN A 387 -0.48 -10.09 -34.74
N LEU A 388 -0.51 -9.00 -33.97
CA LEU A 388 -1.39 -8.81 -32.83
C LEU A 388 -2.57 -7.86 -33.16
N GLY A 389 -2.59 -7.28 -34.37
CA GLY A 389 -3.55 -6.26 -34.77
C GLY A 389 -3.58 -5.04 -33.86
N CYS A 390 -2.42 -4.59 -33.38
CA CYS A 390 -2.34 -3.45 -32.46
C CYS A 390 -1.10 -2.57 -32.64
N ARG A 391 -1.18 -1.36 -32.09
CA ARG A 391 -0.03 -0.48 -31.81
C ARG A 391 0.21 -0.42 -30.32
N ILE A 392 1.47 -0.46 -29.90
CA ILE A 392 1.88 -0.43 -28.51
C ILE A 392 2.79 0.77 -28.28
N GLU A 393 2.53 1.48 -27.19
CA GLU A 393 3.38 2.58 -26.76
C GLU A 393 3.64 2.52 -25.26
N ALA A 394 4.92 2.58 -24.87
CA ALA A 394 5.36 2.69 -23.49
C ALA A 394 5.79 4.14 -23.18
N ARG A 395 5.25 4.72 -22.11
CA ARG A 395 5.54 6.10 -21.66
C ARG A 395 5.63 6.20 -20.15
N GLY A 396 6.30 7.24 -19.66
CA GLY A 396 6.23 7.60 -18.24
C GLY A 396 4.81 7.99 -17.84
N HIS A 397 4.41 7.71 -16.60
CA HIS A 397 3.10 8.12 -16.09
C HIS A 397 2.88 9.65 -16.13
N ASP A 398 3.95 10.43 -16.03
CA ASP A 398 3.96 11.89 -16.17
C ASP A 398 3.76 12.38 -17.62
N GLN A 399 3.80 11.48 -18.60
CA GLN A 399 3.65 11.75 -20.03
C GLN A 399 2.27 11.29 -20.58
N MET A 400 1.36 10.88 -19.70
CA MET A 400 0.01 10.46 -20.05
C MET A 400 -0.94 11.66 -20.13
N GLU A 401 -1.80 11.69 -21.16
CA GLU A 401 -2.90 12.66 -21.24
C GLU A 401 -3.93 12.47 -20.11
N ASP A 402 -4.64 13.54 -19.74
CA ASP A 402 -5.66 13.53 -18.68
C ASP A 402 -6.72 12.45 -18.87
N TRP A 403 -7.12 12.17 -20.11
CA TRP A 403 -8.08 11.11 -20.43
C TRP A 403 -7.55 9.69 -20.20
N HIS A 404 -6.24 9.45 -20.37
CA HIS A 404 -5.66 8.16 -19.98
C HIS A 404 -5.73 8.01 -18.45
N ASP A 405 -5.45 9.08 -17.73
CA ASP A 405 -5.46 9.11 -16.28
C ASP A 405 -6.88 8.95 -15.72
N TYR A 406 -7.89 9.52 -16.39
CA TYR A 406 -9.31 9.27 -16.13
C TYR A 406 -9.63 7.77 -16.19
N TRP A 407 -9.24 7.09 -17.26
CA TRP A 407 -9.50 5.66 -17.44
C TRP A 407 -8.71 4.78 -16.46
N ARG A 408 -7.46 5.13 -16.18
CA ARG A 408 -6.57 4.46 -15.22
C ARG A 408 -7.09 4.54 -13.78
N ARG A 409 -7.78 5.60 -13.40
CA ARG A 409 -8.35 5.76 -12.05
C ARG A 409 -9.72 5.08 -11.89
N ARG A 410 -10.45 4.87 -13.00
CA ARG A 410 -11.81 4.31 -13.00
C ARG A 410 -11.84 2.79 -12.78
N HIS A 411 -10.81 2.09 -13.24
CA HIS A 411 -10.56 0.67 -13.00
C HIS A 411 -9.30 0.58 -12.13
N CYS A 412 -9.19 -0.38 -11.20
CA CYS A 412 -8.03 -0.51 -10.30
C CYS A 412 -6.72 -0.11 -11.01
N PRO A 413 -5.85 0.72 -10.42
CA PRO A 413 -4.76 1.39 -11.13
C PRO A 413 -3.81 0.38 -11.78
N GLY A 414 -4.10 0.03 -13.03
CA GLY A 414 -3.30 -0.84 -13.88
C GLY A 414 -2.38 0.02 -14.73
N ASN A 415 -1.17 -0.48 -14.98
CA ASN A 415 -0.19 0.22 -15.81
C ASN A 415 -0.44 0.02 -17.31
N VAL A 416 -1.50 -0.69 -17.69
CA VAL A 416 -1.81 -1.01 -19.09
C VAL A 416 -3.25 -0.62 -19.41
N LEU A 417 -3.42 0.20 -20.45
CA LEU A 417 -4.70 0.56 -21.03
C LEU A 417 -4.78 0.04 -22.46
N VAL A 418 -5.91 -0.57 -22.81
CA VAL A 418 -6.16 -1.13 -24.14
C VAL A 418 -7.41 -0.48 -24.72
N ASN A 419 -7.30 0.13 -25.90
CA ASN A 419 -8.40 0.79 -26.60
C ASN A 419 -8.93 -0.06 -27.75
N PHE A 420 -10.13 -0.60 -27.58
CA PHE A 420 -10.92 -1.26 -28.61
C PHE A 420 -11.83 -0.23 -29.30
N HIS A 421 -11.22 0.69 -30.05
CA HIS A 421 -11.91 1.68 -30.88
C HIS A 421 -12.94 2.55 -30.13
N GLY A 422 -12.57 3.06 -28.96
CA GLY A 422 -13.41 3.87 -28.06
C GLY A 422 -13.79 3.13 -26.77
N GLN A 423 -13.74 1.79 -26.77
CA GLN A 423 -13.89 1.00 -25.56
C GLN A 423 -12.53 0.78 -24.89
N VAL A 424 -12.21 1.63 -23.92
CA VAL A 424 -10.97 1.54 -23.15
C VAL A 424 -11.15 0.61 -21.96
N VAL A 425 -10.27 -0.38 -21.85
CA VAL A 425 -10.22 -1.32 -20.73
C VAL A 425 -8.82 -1.31 -20.10
N SER A 426 -8.76 -1.52 -18.79
CA SER A 426 -7.49 -1.73 -18.09
C SER A 426 -7.12 -3.21 -18.11
N CYS A 427 -5.83 -3.51 -18.29
CA CYS A 427 -5.29 -4.86 -18.17
C CYS A 427 -4.50 -4.98 -16.86
N GLU A 428 -4.76 -6.04 -16.09
CA GLU A 428 -4.03 -6.35 -14.84
C GLU A 428 -2.64 -6.99 -15.11
N CYS A 429 -2.23 -7.07 -16.37
CA CYS A 429 -0.92 -7.56 -16.75
C CYS A 429 0.21 -6.64 -16.24
N ARG A 430 1.32 -7.25 -15.83
CA ARG A 430 2.56 -6.57 -15.46
C ARG A 430 3.66 -6.95 -16.45
N PRO A 431 3.89 -6.15 -17.51
CA PRO A 431 4.87 -6.48 -18.54
C PRO A 431 6.31 -6.42 -18.02
N MET A 432 6.56 -5.64 -16.97
CA MET A 432 7.87 -5.49 -16.35
C MET A 432 7.76 -5.17 -14.86
N ASN A 433 8.86 -5.30 -14.12
CA ASN A 433 8.96 -5.02 -12.68
C ASN A 433 9.13 -3.52 -12.35
N GLU A 434 9.07 -2.65 -13.36
CA GLU A 434 9.19 -1.20 -13.24
C GLU A 434 7.80 -0.54 -13.27
N HIS A 435 7.51 0.29 -12.27
CA HIS A 435 6.19 0.87 -12.04
C HIS A 435 6.03 2.28 -12.58
N SER A 436 7.13 2.94 -12.96
CA SER A 436 7.10 4.30 -13.53
C SER A 436 6.62 4.37 -14.98
N VAL A 437 6.55 3.22 -15.67
CA VAL A 437 6.14 3.11 -17.07
C VAL A 437 4.71 2.58 -17.16
N GLY A 438 3.89 3.26 -17.95
CA GLY A 438 2.61 2.75 -18.39
C GLY A 438 2.56 2.47 -19.89
N PHE A 439 1.63 1.63 -20.28
CA PHE A 439 1.49 1.05 -21.60
C PHE A 439 0.12 1.38 -22.18
N LEU A 440 0.12 1.85 -23.42
CA LEU A 440 -1.07 2.15 -24.21
C LEU A 440 -1.08 1.19 -25.40
N VAL A 441 -2.16 0.42 -25.54
CA VAL A 441 -2.37 -0.53 -26.63
C VAL A 441 -3.59 -0.11 -27.43
N GLU A 442 -3.41 0.21 -28.70
CA GLU A 442 -4.51 0.58 -29.60
C GLU A 442 -4.74 -0.52 -30.64
N LEU A 443 -5.96 -1.02 -30.74
CA LEU A 443 -6.32 -1.98 -31.78
C LEU A 443 -6.40 -1.27 -33.14
N THR A 444 -5.81 -1.86 -34.17
CA THR A 444 -5.68 -1.25 -35.51
C THR A 444 -6.85 -1.60 -36.45
N GLY A 445 -7.68 -2.56 -36.07
CA GLY A 445 -8.71 -3.15 -36.93
C GLY A 445 -8.19 -4.28 -37.84
N GLU A 446 -6.90 -4.61 -37.76
CA GLU A 446 -6.34 -5.82 -38.37
C GLU A 446 -6.81 -7.08 -37.62
N PRO A 447 -6.78 -8.27 -38.25
CA PRO A 447 -7.12 -9.53 -37.58
C PRO A 447 -6.33 -9.72 -36.28
N THR A 448 -7.04 -9.98 -35.18
CA THR A 448 -6.42 -10.20 -33.88
C THR A 448 -7.10 -11.32 -33.11
N SER A 449 -6.31 -12.03 -32.32
CA SER A 449 -6.81 -12.99 -31.32
C SER A 449 -6.90 -12.38 -29.93
N ILE A 450 -6.61 -11.09 -29.76
CA ILE A 450 -6.88 -10.37 -28.52
C ILE A 450 -8.40 -10.19 -28.43
N ARG A 451 -9.03 -10.72 -27.37
CA ARG A 451 -10.48 -10.72 -27.20
C ARG A 451 -10.88 -10.09 -25.87
N LEU A 452 -12.06 -9.47 -25.86
CA LEU A 452 -12.73 -9.02 -24.64
C LEU A 452 -13.63 -10.13 -24.08
N MET A 453 -13.75 -10.20 -22.76
CA MET A 453 -14.65 -11.15 -22.09
C MET A 453 -16.11 -10.76 -22.35
N LEU A 454 -16.87 -11.65 -22.97
CA LEU A 454 -18.31 -11.44 -23.21
C LEU A 454 -19.15 -11.83 -21.99
N PRO A 455 -20.33 -11.20 -21.78
CA PRO A 455 -20.92 -10.14 -22.59
C PRO A 455 -20.49 -8.73 -22.17
N ALA A 456 -19.93 -8.55 -20.97
CA ALA A 456 -19.70 -7.24 -20.37
C ALA A 456 -18.54 -6.44 -21.02
N ARG A 457 -17.61 -7.11 -21.70
CA ARG A 457 -16.46 -6.52 -22.40
C ARG A 457 -15.58 -5.61 -21.52
N THR A 458 -15.48 -5.94 -20.23
CA THR A 458 -14.73 -5.14 -19.24
C THR A 458 -13.28 -5.58 -19.04
N GLN A 459 -12.90 -6.76 -19.56
CA GLN A 459 -11.59 -7.38 -19.35
C GLN A 459 -11.14 -8.12 -20.61
N LEU A 460 -9.83 -8.31 -20.75
CA LEU A 460 -9.25 -9.16 -21.80
C LEU A 460 -9.39 -10.64 -21.45
N VAL A 461 -9.52 -11.49 -22.46
CA VAL A 461 -9.45 -12.95 -22.33
C VAL A 461 -8.00 -13.38 -22.27
N GLU A 462 -7.64 -14.13 -21.22
CA GLU A 462 -6.30 -14.74 -21.09
C GLU A 462 -6.14 -15.91 -22.07
N ASN A 463 -5.55 -15.61 -23.24
CA ASN A 463 -5.21 -16.58 -24.28
C ASN A 463 -3.76 -16.40 -24.75
N GLU A 464 -3.34 -17.12 -25.79
CA GLU A 464 -1.98 -17.01 -26.32
C GLU A 464 -1.66 -15.60 -26.87
N ALA A 465 -2.64 -14.90 -27.46
CA ALA A 465 -2.46 -13.53 -27.92
C ALA A 465 -2.25 -12.56 -26.75
N PHE A 466 -2.92 -12.77 -25.62
CA PHE A 466 -2.68 -12.01 -24.39
C PHE A 466 -1.23 -12.18 -23.87
N LYS A 467 -0.70 -13.40 -23.90
CA LYS A 467 0.70 -13.66 -23.53
C LYS A 467 1.68 -12.98 -24.49
N GLN A 468 1.42 -13.07 -25.80
CA GLN A 468 2.23 -12.40 -26.82
C GLN A 468 2.18 -10.87 -26.68
N LEU A 469 1.01 -10.31 -26.35
CA LEU A 469 0.86 -8.90 -26.04
C LEU A 469 1.71 -8.50 -24.84
N GLY A 470 1.70 -9.29 -23.76
CA GLY A 470 2.57 -9.09 -22.60
C GLY A 470 4.06 -9.03 -22.97
N ALA A 471 4.53 -10.00 -23.77
CA ALA A 471 5.92 -10.04 -24.24
C ALA A 471 6.27 -8.85 -25.17
N ALA A 472 5.34 -8.42 -26.03
CA ALA A 472 5.53 -7.26 -26.88
C ALA A 472 5.63 -5.96 -26.06
N MET A 473 4.78 -5.80 -25.03
CA MET A 473 4.84 -4.67 -24.11
C MET A 473 6.15 -4.64 -23.32
N GLU A 474 6.65 -5.79 -22.85
CA GLU A 474 7.95 -5.88 -22.15
C GLU A 474 9.09 -5.28 -23.01
N VAL A 475 9.14 -5.66 -24.29
CA VAL A 475 10.13 -5.11 -25.25
C VAL A 475 9.97 -3.60 -25.44
N GLU A 476 8.73 -3.11 -25.59
CA GLU A 476 8.49 -1.66 -25.72
C GLU A 476 8.83 -0.88 -24.45
N GLY A 477 8.67 -1.49 -23.27
CA GLY A 477 9.12 -0.94 -22.00
C GLY A 477 10.63 -0.73 -21.97
N PHE A 478 11.42 -1.71 -22.41
CA PHE A 478 12.87 -1.53 -22.53
C PHE A 478 13.26 -0.53 -23.62
N ARG A 479 12.58 -0.53 -24.77
CA ARG A 479 12.81 0.47 -25.83
C ARG A 479 12.50 1.90 -25.39
N HIS A 480 11.55 2.08 -24.46
CA HIS A 480 11.31 3.37 -23.84
C HIS A 480 12.56 3.91 -23.14
N PHE A 481 13.20 3.09 -22.31
CA PHE A 481 14.48 3.45 -21.67
C PHE A 481 15.62 3.64 -22.67
N GLN A 482 15.66 2.81 -23.72
CA GLN A 482 16.64 2.96 -24.80
C GLN A 482 16.53 4.34 -25.47
N ARG A 483 15.31 4.80 -25.75
CA ARG A 483 15.05 6.13 -26.34
C ARG A 483 15.40 7.27 -25.38
N GLN A 484 15.23 7.09 -24.07
CA GLN A 484 15.65 8.07 -23.07
C GLN A 484 17.18 8.19 -22.95
N GLY A 485 17.91 7.11 -23.25
CA GLY A 485 19.38 7.07 -23.16
C GLY A 485 19.91 6.95 -21.72
N HIS A 486 19.04 6.82 -20.72
CA HIS A 486 19.40 6.53 -19.33
C HIS A 486 18.26 5.76 -18.65
N HIS A 487 18.57 5.05 -17.57
CA HIS A 487 17.57 4.35 -16.75
C HIS A 487 18.10 4.07 -15.34
N ARG A 488 17.21 3.57 -14.46
CA ARG A 488 17.52 3.15 -13.08
C ARG A 488 17.10 1.69 -12.81
N LEU A 489 16.93 0.91 -13.88
CA LEU A 489 16.53 -0.49 -13.83
C LEU A 489 17.47 -1.35 -12.96
N PRO A 490 16.94 -2.38 -12.27
CA PRO A 490 17.74 -3.45 -11.67
C PRO A 490 18.66 -4.12 -12.67
N TYR A 491 19.74 -4.71 -12.17
CA TYR A 491 20.68 -5.44 -13.02
C TYR A 491 20.01 -6.62 -13.74
N ALA A 492 19.08 -7.32 -13.08
CA ALA A 492 18.32 -8.41 -13.68
C ALA A 492 17.48 -7.94 -14.89
N ASP A 493 16.81 -6.79 -14.77
CA ASP A 493 16.00 -6.23 -15.85
C ASP A 493 16.88 -5.70 -17.00
N PHE A 494 18.08 -5.22 -16.70
CA PHE A 494 19.08 -4.87 -17.72
C PHE A 494 19.59 -6.09 -18.50
N LEU A 495 19.84 -7.21 -17.82
CA LEU A 495 20.17 -8.47 -18.50
C LEU A 495 18.98 -8.95 -19.36
N ARG A 496 17.76 -8.83 -18.83
CA ARG A 496 16.53 -9.18 -19.54
C ARG A 496 16.34 -8.36 -20.81
N ALA A 497 16.60 -7.05 -20.77
CA ALA A 497 16.57 -6.19 -21.95
C ALA A 497 17.51 -6.69 -23.04
N ARG A 498 18.74 -7.08 -22.65
CA ARG A 498 19.75 -7.63 -23.58
C ARG A 498 19.33 -8.98 -24.16
N GLU A 499 18.74 -9.87 -23.36
CA GLU A 499 18.18 -11.15 -23.83
C GLU A 499 17.09 -10.94 -24.89
N LEU A 500 16.31 -9.87 -24.75
CA LEU A 500 15.27 -9.47 -25.69
C LEU A 500 15.80 -8.64 -26.89
N GLY A 501 17.13 -8.46 -27.00
CA GLY A 501 17.76 -7.73 -28.10
C GLY A 501 17.64 -6.20 -28.00
N VAL A 502 17.36 -5.66 -26.82
CA VAL A 502 17.34 -4.22 -26.56
C VAL A 502 18.64 -3.83 -25.83
N GLU A 503 19.53 -3.13 -26.54
CA GLU A 503 20.76 -2.62 -25.96
C GLU A 503 20.50 -1.35 -25.15
N LEU A 504 20.85 -1.40 -23.86
CA LEU A 504 20.76 -0.28 -22.92
C LEU A 504 22.17 0.09 -22.42
N PRO A 505 22.42 1.37 -22.05
CA PRO A 505 23.62 1.74 -21.31
C PRO A 505 23.61 1.12 -19.89
N GLU A 506 24.70 1.23 -19.12
CA GLU A 506 24.60 0.91 -17.69
C GLU A 506 23.62 1.87 -16.99
N ALA A 507 22.94 1.38 -15.95
CA ALA A 507 22.03 2.20 -15.17
C ALA A 507 22.75 3.42 -14.58
N THR A 508 22.00 4.51 -14.40
CA THR A 508 22.45 5.63 -13.59
C THR A 508 22.72 5.12 -12.18
N PRO A 509 23.88 5.43 -11.56
CA PRO A 509 24.20 4.97 -10.22
C PRO A 509 23.14 5.36 -9.19
N GLU A 510 22.65 4.39 -8.46
CA GLU A 510 21.70 4.54 -7.34
C GLU A 510 22.39 4.09 -6.06
N PHE A 511 22.54 5.01 -5.12
CA PHE A 511 23.21 4.77 -3.85
C PHE A 511 22.83 5.82 -2.82
N ASP A 512 22.93 5.45 -1.56
CA ASP A 512 22.83 6.35 -0.42
C ASP A 512 24.19 6.50 0.24
N VAL A 513 24.51 7.71 0.70
CA VAL A 513 25.74 7.95 1.46
C VAL A 513 25.48 7.60 2.91
N GLY A 514 26.29 6.69 3.45
CA GLY A 514 25.97 6.00 4.70
C GLY A 514 25.88 4.49 4.48
N LEU A 515 25.55 3.75 5.53
CA LEU A 515 25.34 2.29 5.47
C LEU A 515 24.01 1.89 6.08
N LEU A 516 23.53 2.69 7.03
CA LEU A 516 22.29 2.51 7.75
C LEU A 516 21.12 2.74 6.79
N SER A 517 20.42 1.65 6.46
CA SER A 517 19.27 1.67 5.55
C SER A 517 17.95 1.42 6.29
N GLY A 518 16.84 1.98 5.80
CA GLY A 518 15.48 1.79 6.34
C GLY A 518 14.83 3.07 6.90
N ASP A 519 13.66 2.93 7.54
CA ASP A 519 12.88 4.03 8.13
C ASP A 519 13.48 4.60 9.43
N THR A 520 14.62 4.07 9.87
CA THR A 520 15.30 4.52 11.08
C THR A 520 16.19 5.73 10.78
N PRO A 521 16.06 6.83 11.54
CA PRO A 521 16.92 7.99 11.34
C PRO A 521 18.38 7.62 11.61
N GLU A 522 19.27 7.94 10.66
CA GLU A 522 20.71 7.81 10.88
C GLU A 522 21.12 8.67 12.09
N PRO A 523 21.94 8.13 13.03
CA PRO A 523 22.37 8.88 14.20
C PRO A 523 23.27 10.06 13.80
N VAL A 524 24.05 9.94 12.73
CA VAL A 524 24.92 11.01 12.22
C VAL A 524 24.92 10.95 10.70
N ALA A 525 24.80 12.09 10.01
CA ALA A 525 24.84 12.10 8.55
C ALA A 525 26.30 11.99 8.03
N VAL A 526 26.58 11.04 7.15
CA VAL A 526 27.81 11.01 6.36
C VAL A 526 27.61 11.84 5.10
N THR A 527 28.49 12.81 4.85
CA THR A 527 28.41 13.62 3.63
C THR A 527 29.52 13.25 2.66
N MET A 528 29.15 12.92 1.43
CA MET A 528 30.12 12.72 0.35
C MET A 528 30.72 14.08 -0.06
N PRO A 529 32.07 14.24 -0.08
CA PRO A 529 32.68 15.48 -0.53
C PRO A 529 32.30 15.81 -1.98
N LYS A 530 32.17 17.11 -2.29
CA LYS A 530 31.79 17.55 -3.64
C LYS A 530 32.78 17.04 -4.70
N GLY A 531 32.27 16.33 -5.70
CA GLY A 531 33.07 15.77 -6.79
C GLY A 531 33.89 14.54 -6.41
N PHE A 532 33.66 13.95 -5.22
CA PHE A 532 34.28 12.69 -4.84
C PHE A 532 33.69 11.54 -5.66
N PRO A 533 34.51 10.71 -6.31
CA PRO A 533 34.00 9.67 -7.20
C PRO A 533 33.46 8.47 -6.42
N LEU A 534 32.31 7.94 -6.84
CA LEU A 534 31.69 6.73 -6.26
C LEU A 534 32.66 5.54 -6.23
N SER A 535 33.52 5.40 -7.23
CA SER A 535 34.54 4.32 -7.30
C SER A 535 35.60 4.36 -6.19
N ARG A 536 35.66 5.43 -5.39
CA ARG A 536 36.52 5.54 -4.20
C ARG A 536 35.74 5.40 -2.89
N CYS A 537 34.45 5.11 -2.96
CA CYS A 537 33.62 4.85 -1.80
C CYS A 537 33.69 3.36 -1.42
N TYR A 538 33.19 3.03 -0.24
CA TYR A 538 33.26 1.69 0.32
C TYR A 538 31.86 1.14 0.63
N ARG A 539 31.58 -0.11 0.25
CA ARG A 539 30.36 -0.82 0.67
C ARG A 539 30.64 -1.69 1.88
N LEU A 540 29.62 -2.05 2.64
CA LEU A 540 29.78 -3.13 3.61
C LEU A 540 29.91 -4.47 2.87
N SER A 541 30.84 -5.33 3.30
CA SER A 541 30.89 -6.69 2.75
C SER A 541 29.66 -7.50 3.18
N PRO A 542 29.15 -8.43 2.35
CA PRO A 542 28.00 -9.26 2.71
C PRO A 542 28.22 -10.08 3.99
N THR A 543 29.46 -10.51 4.22
CA THR A 543 29.83 -11.26 5.44
C THR A 543 29.64 -10.39 6.68
N ILE A 544 30.16 -9.16 6.66
CA ILE A 544 30.04 -8.24 7.79
C ILE A 544 28.61 -7.76 7.98
N ALA A 545 27.86 -7.54 6.90
CA ALA A 545 26.44 -7.20 6.98
C ALA A 545 25.61 -8.28 7.68
N ALA A 546 25.97 -9.56 7.50
CA ALA A 546 25.31 -10.67 8.18
C ALA A 546 25.67 -10.82 9.67
N ASP A 547 26.80 -10.24 10.11
CA ASP A 547 27.28 -10.31 11.50
C ASP A 547 26.53 -9.35 12.45
N GLY A 548 25.62 -8.53 11.92
CA GLY A 548 24.71 -7.66 12.68
C GLY A 548 24.94 -6.16 12.43
N LEU A 549 24.26 -5.33 13.21
CA LEU A 549 24.25 -3.86 13.03
C LEU A 549 25.50 -3.17 13.62
N ASP A 550 26.25 -3.82 14.51
CA ASP A 550 27.39 -3.19 15.21
C ASP A 550 28.52 -2.79 14.24
N PRO A 551 28.99 -3.67 13.32
CA PRO A 551 30.01 -3.29 12.34
C PRO A 551 29.55 -2.19 11.38
N GLU A 552 28.28 -2.23 10.96
CA GLU A 552 27.66 -1.22 10.10
C GLU A 552 27.66 0.16 10.77
N ALA A 553 27.19 0.21 12.02
CA ALA A 553 27.19 1.41 12.86
C ALA A 553 28.62 1.95 13.08
N ASN A 554 29.58 1.10 13.41
CA ASN A 554 30.95 1.52 13.68
C ASN A 554 31.66 2.05 12.42
N ALA A 555 31.47 1.40 11.27
CA ALA A 555 31.99 1.91 10.00
C ALA A 555 31.36 3.26 9.62
N HIS A 556 30.05 3.40 9.85
CA HIS A 556 29.35 4.66 9.62
C HIS A 556 29.86 5.79 10.55
N LEU A 557 30.05 5.51 11.83
CA LEU A 557 30.62 6.45 12.81
C LEU A 557 32.05 6.87 12.43
N LEU A 558 32.89 5.96 11.93
CA LEU A 558 34.22 6.30 11.43
C LEU A 558 34.13 7.31 10.27
N GLY A 559 33.21 7.10 9.33
CA GLY A 559 32.99 8.01 8.20
C GLY A 559 32.46 9.38 8.60
N ALA A 560 31.61 9.45 9.64
CA ALA A 560 30.96 10.69 10.06
C ALA A 560 31.76 11.50 11.08
N LEU A 561 32.32 10.84 12.11
CA LEU A 561 32.98 11.47 13.25
C LEU A 561 34.50 11.34 13.23
N GLY A 562 35.04 10.37 12.47
CA GLY A 562 36.47 10.19 12.29
C GLY A 562 37.08 11.29 11.44
N LYS A 563 38.36 11.56 11.66
CA LYS A 563 39.18 12.42 10.80
C LYS A 563 40.32 11.61 10.21
N PRO A 564 40.03 10.64 9.33
CA PRO A 564 41.09 9.93 8.63
C PRO A 564 41.92 10.91 7.78
N GLU A 565 43.20 10.59 7.54
CA GLU A 565 44.08 11.40 6.69
C GLU A 565 43.56 11.56 5.25
N ARG A 566 42.71 10.61 4.80
CA ARG A 566 42.01 10.62 3.52
C ARG A 566 40.52 10.39 3.75
N PRO A 567 39.61 10.98 2.95
CA PRO A 567 38.18 10.76 3.11
C PRO A 567 37.82 9.28 3.07
N PHE A 568 37.13 8.80 4.11
CA PHE A 568 36.52 7.48 4.16
C PHE A 568 35.01 7.67 4.01
N VAL A 569 34.47 7.29 2.86
CA VAL A 569 33.06 7.51 2.51
C VAL A 569 32.39 6.15 2.32
N PRO A 570 31.67 5.64 3.34
CA PRO A 570 30.85 4.47 3.16
C PRO A 570 29.56 4.80 2.40
N VAL A 571 29.10 3.88 1.57
CA VAL A 571 27.89 4.01 0.75
C VAL A 571 27.08 2.71 0.77
N TRP A 572 25.76 2.86 0.74
CA TRP A 572 24.83 1.77 0.59
C TRP A 572 24.35 1.70 -0.85
N ILE A 573 24.38 0.50 -1.43
CA ILE A 573 23.87 0.22 -2.77
C ILE A 573 23.00 -1.03 -2.63
N SER A 574 21.74 -0.93 -3.05
CA SER A 574 20.83 -2.07 -3.06
C SER A 574 21.38 -3.22 -3.92
N ASP A 575 21.32 -4.43 -3.40
CA ASP A 575 21.78 -5.66 -4.06
C ASP A 575 21.11 -5.89 -5.43
N ARG A 576 19.96 -5.26 -5.71
CA ARG A 576 19.32 -5.31 -7.04
C ARG A 576 20.18 -4.71 -8.17
N TYR A 577 21.20 -3.93 -7.82
CA TYR A 577 22.16 -3.33 -8.74
C TYR A 577 23.48 -4.12 -8.82
N ASP A 578 23.62 -5.22 -8.07
CA ASP A 578 24.82 -6.05 -8.10
C ASP A 578 25.02 -6.66 -9.50
N GLY A 579 26.12 -6.26 -10.14
CA GLY A 579 26.48 -6.68 -11.50
C GLY A 579 26.88 -5.51 -12.39
N TYR A 580 26.34 -4.31 -12.15
CA TYR A 580 26.81 -3.09 -12.80
C TYR A 580 28.26 -2.79 -12.44
N SER A 581 29.01 -2.19 -13.36
CA SER A 581 30.42 -1.85 -13.12
C SER A 581 30.58 -0.85 -11.98
N TRP A 582 29.70 0.14 -11.88
CA TRP A 582 29.74 1.18 -10.83
C TRP A 582 29.35 0.66 -9.44
N ALA A 583 28.64 -0.46 -9.34
CA ALA A 583 28.28 -1.08 -8.07
C ALA A 583 29.41 -1.94 -7.47
N LYS A 584 30.47 -2.22 -8.26
CA LYS A 584 31.65 -2.99 -7.85
C LYS A 584 32.63 -2.08 -7.13
N LEU A 585 32.38 -1.84 -5.85
CA LEU A 585 33.22 -1.05 -4.96
C LEU A 585 34.08 -1.95 -4.08
N ALA A 586 35.15 -1.38 -3.51
CA ALA A 586 35.87 -2.03 -2.43
C ALA A 586 34.93 -2.19 -1.22
N THR A 587 35.05 -3.30 -0.51
CA THR A 587 34.18 -3.60 0.63
C THR A 587 34.90 -3.40 1.95
N ILE A 588 34.14 -3.16 3.01
CA ILE A 588 34.59 -3.16 4.40
C ILE A 588 34.44 -4.60 4.89
N ASP A 589 35.57 -5.26 5.08
CA ASP A 589 35.65 -6.70 5.35
C ASP A 589 35.81 -7.00 6.84
N ARG A 590 36.25 -6.01 7.63
CA ARG A 590 36.35 -6.12 9.08
C ARG A 590 36.33 -4.75 9.73
N VAL A 591 35.59 -4.65 10.84
CA VAL A 591 35.57 -3.46 11.69
C VAL A 591 36.05 -3.83 13.09
N ASP A 592 37.16 -3.24 13.51
CA ASP A 592 37.78 -3.46 14.81
C ASP A 592 37.55 -2.24 15.71
N VAL A 593 37.29 -2.46 17.00
CA VAL A 593 37.16 -1.40 18.01
C VAL A 593 38.22 -1.63 19.08
N GLU A 594 39.14 -0.67 19.20
CA GLU A 594 40.17 -0.66 20.23
C GLU A 594 39.79 0.29 21.36
N LEU A 595 39.87 -0.21 22.60
CA LEU A 595 39.45 0.49 23.80
C LEU A 595 40.64 0.77 24.70
N GLY A 596 40.76 2.01 25.16
CA GLY A 596 41.78 2.42 26.13
C GLY A 596 41.47 1.99 27.56
N LYS A 597 41.95 2.75 28.54
CA LYS A 597 41.68 2.47 29.95
C LYS A 597 40.22 2.80 30.28
N ARG A 598 39.50 1.82 30.82
CA ARG A 598 38.14 2.01 31.33
C ARG A 598 38.12 3.01 32.49
N ILE A 599 37.30 4.05 32.37
CA ILE A 599 37.09 5.11 33.37
C ILE A 599 35.87 4.78 34.24
N GLY A 600 34.78 4.30 33.64
CA GLY A 600 33.56 3.97 34.38
C GLY A 600 32.50 3.32 33.50
N ALA A 601 31.37 2.96 34.12
CA ALA A 601 30.28 2.28 33.43
C ALA A 601 28.94 2.46 34.14
N LEU A 602 27.86 2.46 33.37
CA LEU A 602 26.48 2.48 33.87
C LEU A 602 25.62 1.51 33.05
N SER A 603 24.81 0.71 33.72
CA SER A 603 23.78 -0.10 33.06
C SER A 603 22.57 0.77 32.76
N VAL A 604 22.05 0.71 31.54
CA VAL A 604 20.89 1.50 31.10
C VAL A 604 19.88 0.57 30.47
N ASP A 605 18.80 0.27 31.19
CA ASP A 605 17.65 -0.55 30.76
C ASP A 605 18.02 -1.80 29.93
N GLN A 606 18.00 -1.70 28.60
CA GLN A 606 18.30 -2.74 27.62
C GLN A 606 19.80 -2.94 27.31
N GLY A 607 20.69 -2.10 27.86
CA GLY A 607 22.09 -2.04 27.46
C GLY A 607 23.06 -1.50 28.51
N GLY A 608 24.27 -1.14 28.07
CA GLY A 608 25.33 -0.61 28.93
C GLY A 608 26.12 0.54 28.31
N LEU A 609 26.38 1.58 29.10
CA LEU A 609 27.28 2.68 28.76
C LEU A 609 28.63 2.46 29.44
N GLU A 610 29.71 2.63 28.70
CA GLU A 610 31.07 2.52 29.24
C GLU A 610 31.96 3.64 28.78
N CYS A 611 32.64 4.26 29.74
CA CYS A 611 33.58 5.35 29.47
C CYS A 611 35.00 4.79 29.40
N PHE A 612 35.73 5.14 28.36
CA PHE A 612 37.16 4.86 28.17
C PHE A 612 37.89 6.17 27.91
N ASP A 613 39.18 6.25 28.25
CA ASP A 613 39.99 7.44 27.94
C ASP A 613 40.18 7.65 26.44
N SER A 614 40.24 6.57 25.66
CA SER A 614 40.24 6.56 24.20
C SER A 614 39.40 5.42 23.63
N VAL A 615 38.79 5.67 22.48
CA VAL A 615 38.12 4.68 21.63
C VAL A 615 38.61 4.91 20.21
N GLU A 616 39.11 3.88 19.55
CA GLU A 616 39.54 3.92 18.16
C GLU A 616 38.76 2.88 17.36
N VAL A 617 38.24 3.30 16.21
CA VAL A 617 37.60 2.40 15.25
C VAL A 617 38.50 2.25 14.05
N THR A 618 38.72 1.00 13.65
CA THR A 618 39.52 0.63 12.49
C THR A 618 38.67 -0.15 11.50
N CYS A 619 38.50 0.37 10.29
CA CYS A 619 37.88 -0.34 9.17
C CYS A 619 38.96 -0.88 8.24
N ASN A 620 38.93 -2.20 8.00
CA ASN A 620 39.82 -2.90 7.08
C ASN A 620 39.03 -3.20 5.80
N THR A 621 39.61 -2.86 4.65
CA THR A 621 38.91 -2.91 3.37
C THR A 621 39.53 -3.93 2.41
N SER A 622 38.71 -4.41 1.46
CA SER A 622 39.08 -5.47 0.50
C SER A 622 40.22 -5.09 -0.45
N ASP A 623 40.48 -3.79 -0.61
CA ASP A 623 41.61 -3.25 -1.37
C ASP A 623 42.93 -3.20 -0.57
N GLY A 624 42.94 -3.75 0.65
CA GLY A 624 44.11 -3.86 1.52
C GLY A 624 44.43 -2.59 2.31
N GLN A 625 43.54 -1.61 2.33
CA GLN A 625 43.68 -0.42 3.16
C GLN A 625 43.11 -0.64 4.58
N ALA A 626 43.57 0.19 5.51
CA ALA A 626 43.01 0.29 6.85
C ALA A 626 42.81 1.77 7.21
N TYR A 627 41.62 2.10 7.67
CA TYR A 627 41.26 3.44 8.11
C TYR A 627 41.00 3.40 9.61
N SER A 628 41.84 4.08 10.37
CA SER A 628 41.73 4.19 11.83
C SER A 628 41.56 5.63 12.24
N SER A 629 40.66 5.89 13.19
CA SER A 629 40.52 7.23 13.76
C SER A 629 40.00 7.16 15.19
N PRO A 630 40.49 8.03 16.10
CA PRO A 630 39.88 8.17 17.40
C PRO A 630 38.45 8.73 17.24
N VAL A 631 37.49 8.00 17.76
CA VAL A 631 36.07 8.37 17.78
C VAL A 631 35.63 8.66 19.20
N CYS A 632 34.56 9.44 19.37
CA CYS A 632 34.00 9.66 20.70
C CYS A 632 33.03 8.56 21.14
N MET A 633 32.61 7.68 20.21
CA MET A 633 31.68 6.61 20.49
C MET A 633 31.92 5.40 19.58
N ALA A 634 31.69 4.18 20.08
CA ALA A 634 31.60 2.96 19.28
C ALA A 634 30.61 1.98 19.90
N THR A 635 30.00 1.13 19.06
CA THR A 635 29.18 -0.01 19.49
C THR A 635 30.06 -1.21 19.79
N LEU A 636 29.72 -1.98 20.83
CA LEU A 636 30.50 -3.11 21.30
C LEU A 636 29.68 -4.40 21.27
N HIS A 637 30.27 -5.46 20.72
CA HIS A 637 29.71 -6.80 20.81
C HIS A 637 29.77 -7.35 22.24
N GLY A 638 28.60 -7.67 22.81
CA GLY A 638 28.47 -8.55 23.96
C GLY A 638 28.23 -9.99 23.52
N ARG A 639 29.05 -10.95 23.97
CA ARG A 639 28.68 -12.38 23.87
C ARG A 639 27.41 -12.59 24.72
N GLY A 640 26.24 -12.62 24.08
CA GLY A 640 24.93 -12.84 24.71
C GLY A 640 24.15 -11.56 25.02
N ASN A 641 23.49 -11.03 23.98
CA ASN A 641 22.22 -10.28 24.01
C ASN A 641 22.07 -8.92 24.72
N THR A 642 23.12 -8.24 25.20
CA THR A 642 22.97 -6.89 25.77
C THR A 642 23.83 -5.87 25.01
N PRO A 643 23.25 -4.94 24.23
CA PRO A 643 23.99 -3.92 23.49
C PRO A 643 24.77 -2.99 24.42
N ARG A 644 26.00 -2.66 24.03
CA ARG A 644 26.90 -1.81 24.81
C ARG A 644 27.49 -0.72 23.93
N VAL A 645 27.58 0.49 24.48
CA VAL A 645 28.14 1.66 23.80
C VAL A 645 29.36 2.14 24.58
N ALA A 646 30.51 2.14 23.91
CA ALA A 646 31.74 2.76 24.39
C ALA A 646 31.69 4.26 24.11
N LEU A 647 32.08 5.08 25.09
CA LEU A 647 32.12 6.54 25.02
C LEU A 647 33.48 7.04 25.53
N THR A 648 33.95 8.18 25.01
CA THR A 648 35.06 8.94 25.62
C THR A 648 34.53 10.19 26.32
N PRO A 649 35.31 10.84 27.22
CA PRO A 649 34.90 12.12 27.81
C PRO A 649 34.53 13.21 26.78
N ALA A 650 35.09 13.14 25.56
CA ALA A 650 34.74 14.05 24.47
C ALA A 650 33.30 13.87 23.94
N ALA A 651 32.72 12.68 24.12
CA ALA A 651 31.34 12.37 23.70
C ALA A 651 30.32 13.28 24.38
N ARG A 652 30.57 13.72 25.61
CA ARG A 652 29.67 14.60 26.38
C ARG A 652 29.26 15.87 25.63
N GLN A 653 30.11 16.38 24.74
CA GLN A 653 29.85 17.60 23.97
C GLN A 653 29.48 17.32 22.51
N ARG A 654 29.56 16.07 22.06
CA ARG A 654 29.53 15.70 20.64
C ARG A 654 28.49 14.66 20.27
N VAL A 655 28.05 13.86 21.24
CA VAL A 655 27.13 12.75 21.06
C VAL A 655 25.85 13.06 21.82
N TYR A 656 24.72 12.97 21.13
CA TYR A 656 23.42 13.22 21.73
C TYR A 656 22.74 11.93 22.19
N ALA A 657 21.81 12.04 23.14
CA ALA A 657 21.09 10.90 23.69
C ALA A 657 20.36 10.03 22.63
N PRO A 658 19.76 10.58 21.55
CA PRO A 658 19.17 9.77 20.49
C PRO A 658 20.17 8.86 19.76
N GLU A 659 21.41 9.32 19.56
CA GLU A 659 22.47 8.55 18.91
C GLU A 659 22.87 7.34 19.78
N VAL A 660 23.02 7.58 21.08
CA VAL A 660 23.31 6.51 22.06
C VAL A 660 22.13 5.54 22.16
N TRP A 661 20.90 6.04 22.20
CA TRP A 661 19.68 5.23 22.28
C TRP A 661 19.55 4.28 21.09
N PHE A 662 19.82 4.76 19.87
CA PHE A 662 19.80 3.93 18.67
C PHE A 662 20.73 2.72 18.80
N HIS A 663 21.96 2.94 19.26
CA HIS A 663 22.96 1.88 19.42
C HIS A 663 22.75 0.97 20.64
N LEU A 664 21.85 1.34 21.57
CA LEU A 664 21.44 0.48 22.68
C LEU A 664 20.26 -0.45 22.33
N GLY A 665 19.92 -0.58 21.04
CA GLY A 665 18.85 -1.46 20.56
C GLY A 665 17.54 -0.76 20.19
N GLY A 666 17.47 0.57 20.33
CA GLY A 666 16.36 1.37 19.81
C GLY A 666 14.99 1.08 20.45
N TYR A 667 13.94 1.08 19.61
CA TYR A 667 12.53 1.08 19.99
C TYR A 667 12.09 -0.22 20.68
N GLU A 668 11.52 -0.10 21.89
CA GLU A 668 10.79 -1.19 22.56
C GLU A 668 9.32 -1.26 22.09
N ASP A 669 8.88 -2.45 21.68
CA ASP A 669 7.49 -2.78 21.32
C ASP A 669 6.49 -2.64 22.49
N GLY A 670 6.96 -2.35 23.71
CA GLY A 670 6.19 -2.30 24.95
C GLY A 670 5.26 -1.09 25.14
N GLY A 671 5.13 -0.20 24.15
CA GLY A 671 4.08 0.84 24.13
C GLY A 671 4.50 2.25 24.54
N ASP A 672 5.79 2.54 24.68
CA ASP A 672 6.29 3.91 24.90
C ASP A 672 6.60 4.64 23.60
N THR A 673 6.27 5.93 23.50
CA THR A 673 6.66 6.76 22.33
C THR A 673 8.18 6.97 22.26
N TYR A 674 8.72 7.19 21.05
CA TYR A 674 10.12 7.58 20.81
C TYR A 674 10.63 8.64 21.82
N PHE A 675 9.83 9.68 22.08
CA PHE A 675 10.21 10.76 23.00
C PHE A 675 10.38 10.28 24.45
N ALA A 676 9.54 9.34 24.90
CA ALA A 676 9.63 8.80 26.26
C ALA A 676 10.89 7.95 26.43
N GLN A 677 11.19 7.10 25.45
CA GLN A 677 12.38 6.24 25.45
C GLN A 677 13.67 7.08 25.31
N SER A 678 13.69 8.05 24.39
CA SER A 678 14.81 8.99 24.23
C SER A 678 15.07 9.84 25.49
N SER A 679 14.02 10.29 26.18
CA SER A 679 14.16 11.02 27.44
C SER A 679 14.79 10.17 28.55
N ARG A 680 14.46 8.87 28.63
CA ARG A 680 15.08 7.96 29.61
C ARG A 680 16.57 7.77 29.35
N VAL A 681 16.96 7.60 28.08
CA VAL A 681 18.38 7.52 27.72
C VAL A 681 19.09 8.84 28.00
N SER A 682 18.43 9.98 27.78
CA SER A 682 19.00 11.29 28.15
C SER A 682 19.27 11.40 29.65
N ASP A 683 18.31 11.03 30.50
CA ASP A 683 18.49 11.05 31.96
C ASP A 683 19.61 10.07 32.39
N ALA A 684 19.65 8.88 31.79
CA ALA A 684 20.70 7.89 32.06
C ALA A 684 22.10 8.34 31.61
N LEU A 685 22.18 9.05 30.48
CA LEU A 685 23.43 9.62 29.97
C LEU A 685 23.94 10.75 30.89
N ASP A 686 23.03 11.58 31.43
CA ASP A 686 23.38 12.60 32.43
C ASP A 686 23.92 11.96 33.73
N ASP A 687 23.24 10.93 34.24
CA ASP A 687 23.67 10.20 35.43
C ASP A 687 25.03 9.49 35.20
N PHE A 688 25.24 8.94 34.01
CA PHE A 688 26.52 8.37 33.61
C PHE A 688 27.64 9.41 33.65
N TRP A 689 27.45 10.61 33.07
CA TRP A 689 28.48 11.65 33.12
C TRP A 689 28.78 12.15 34.54
N LEU A 690 27.76 12.25 35.40
CA LEU A 690 27.96 12.60 36.82
C LEU A 690 28.79 11.54 37.56
N LEU A 691 28.60 10.25 37.25
CA LEU A 691 29.40 9.17 37.83
C LEU A 691 30.88 9.26 37.42
N ILE A 692 31.15 9.65 36.16
CA ILE A 692 32.52 9.78 35.63
C ILE A 692 33.26 10.97 36.25
N ASP A 693 32.58 12.10 36.47
CA ASP A 693 33.17 13.32 37.03
C ASP A 693 33.63 13.15 38.50
N GLY A 694 33.07 12.18 39.24
CA GLY A 694 33.52 11.77 40.56
C GLY A 694 32.37 11.35 41.50
N PRO A 695 32.66 10.60 42.58
CA PRO A 695 31.64 10.02 43.46
C PRO A 695 30.74 11.06 44.15
N ASP A 696 31.25 12.28 44.36
CA ASP A 696 30.55 13.36 45.04
C ASP A 696 29.79 14.30 44.07
N GLU A 697 30.00 14.17 42.76
CA GLU A 697 29.43 15.05 41.74
C GLU A 697 27.89 14.89 41.57
N PRO A 698 27.31 13.67 41.61
CA PRO A 698 25.85 13.52 41.65
C PRO A 698 25.22 14.24 42.84
N PHE A 699 25.87 14.17 44.01
CA PHE A 699 25.43 14.88 45.21
C PHE A 699 25.54 16.40 45.02
N ARG A 700 26.67 16.89 44.50
CA ARG A 700 26.88 18.31 44.21
C ARG A 700 25.85 18.85 43.21
N SER A 701 25.61 18.15 42.11
CA SER A 701 24.67 18.54 41.05
C SER A 701 23.22 18.52 41.55
N GLY A 702 22.83 17.48 42.31
CA GLY A 702 21.52 17.40 42.97
C GLY A 702 21.30 18.51 44.00
N LEU A 703 22.33 18.85 44.77
CA LEU A 703 22.33 19.97 45.70
C LEU A 703 22.14 21.31 44.97
N MET A 704 22.90 21.55 43.90
CA MET A 704 22.81 22.77 43.10
C MET A 704 21.45 22.94 42.41
N ARG A 705 20.87 21.87 41.85
CA ARG A 705 19.49 21.88 41.30
C ARG A 705 18.45 22.25 42.36
N SER A 706 18.57 21.66 43.54
CA SER A 706 17.67 21.93 44.67
C SER A 706 17.79 23.38 45.14
N LEU A 707 19.01 23.91 45.22
CA LEU A 707 19.28 25.29 45.62
C LEU A 707 18.77 26.31 44.60
N ASN A 708 18.92 26.08 43.30
CA ASN A 708 18.38 26.94 42.26
C ASN A 708 16.84 27.00 42.28
N SER A 709 16.17 25.91 42.65
CA SER A 709 14.72 25.90 42.83
C SER A 709 14.25 26.59 44.12
N PHE A 710 15.13 26.74 45.11
CA PHE A 710 14.79 27.25 46.45
C PHE A 710 14.88 28.77 46.55
N ALA A 711 15.72 29.43 45.74
CA ALA A 711 15.79 30.88 45.65
C ALA A 711 16.48 31.35 44.35
N PRO A 712 15.81 32.07 43.45
CA PRO A 712 16.51 32.82 42.42
C PRO A 712 17.38 33.91 43.09
N GLY A 713 18.67 33.94 42.75
CA GLY A 713 19.60 34.97 43.23
C GLY A 713 20.29 34.67 44.56
N TRP A 714 20.90 33.49 44.74
CA TRP A 714 21.80 33.23 45.87
C TRP A 714 23.26 33.60 45.53
N ARG A 715 24.05 34.01 46.54
CA ARG A 715 25.46 34.42 46.41
C ARG A 715 26.45 33.38 46.93
N SER A 716 26.14 32.74 48.06
CA SER A 716 26.95 31.65 48.61
C SER A 716 26.10 30.77 49.52
N PHE A 717 26.55 29.54 49.76
CA PHE A 717 25.97 28.68 50.79
C PHE A 717 27.05 27.87 51.50
N SER A 718 26.74 27.40 52.71
CA SER A 718 27.59 26.50 53.49
C SER A 718 26.74 25.39 54.07
N VAL A 719 27.20 24.14 53.93
CA VAL A 719 26.59 22.97 54.58
C VAL A 719 27.47 22.60 55.77
N LYS A 720 26.90 22.60 56.96
CA LYS A 720 27.59 22.14 58.18
C LYS A 720 27.49 20.61 58.31
N ALA A 721 28.38 20.02 59.10
CA ALA A 721 28.43 18.57 59.36
C ALA A 721 27.14 18.02 60.00
N ASP A 722 26.34 18.87 60.65
CA ASP A 722 25.02 18.56 61.20
C ASP A 722 23.88 18.63 60.16
N GLY A 723 24.22 18.87 58.88
CA GLY A 723 23.30 18.99 57.76
C GLY A 723 22.62 20.36 57.65
N VAL A 724 22.96 21.33 58.52
CA VAL A 724 22.40 22.69 58.42
C VAL A 724 22.96 23.39 57.19
N VAL A 725 22.07 23.84 56.31
CA VAL A 725 22.41 24.60 55.11
C VAL A 725 22.16 26.08 55.39
N LYS A 726 23.20 26.91 55.28
CA LYS A 726 23.07 28.37 55.30
C LYS A 726 23.22 28.90 53.89
N VAL A 727 22.27 29.71 53.43
CA VAL A 727 22.26 30.36 52.12
C VAL A 727 22.32 31.87 52.32
N VAL A 728 23.24 32.53 51.63
CA VAL A 728 23.32 33.99 51.52
C VAL A 728 22.72 34.37 50.17
N LEU A 729 21.69 35.22 50.19
CA LEU A 729 21.03 35.72 48.99
C LEU A 729 21.76 36.94 48.41
N ALA A 730 21.48 37.27 47.15
CA ALA A 730 22.12 38.36 46.42
C ALA A 730 21.85 39.73 47.05
N ASP A 731 20.72 39.89 47.72
CA ASP A 731 20.37 41.07 48.53
C ASP A 731 21.09 41.11 49.90
N GLY A 732 21.95 40.14 50.18
CA GLY A 732 22.70 40.01 51.44
C GLY A 732 21.92 39.34 52.57
N SER A 733 20.63 39.03 52.38
CA SER A 733 19.84 38.33 53.39
C SER A 733 20.30 36.88 53.56
N ARG A 734 20.17 36.33 54.77
CA ARG A 734 20.65 34.99 55.12
C ARG A 734 19.48 34.08 55.48
N LYS A 735 19.36 32.94 54.80
CA LYS A 735 18.41 31.88 55.14
C LYS A 735 19.15 30.69 55.73
N THR A 736 18.64 30.15 56.83
CA THR A 736 19.18 28.92 57.45
C THR A 736 18.13 27.83 57.35
N ILE A 737 18.48 26.71 56.74
CA ILE A 737 17.65 25.53 56.60
C ILE A 737 18.23 24.47 57.53
N THR A 738 17.43 24.07 58.51
CA THR A 738 17.81 23.00 59.44
C THR A 738 17.17 21.72 58.92
N PRO A 739 17.91 20.61 58.78
CA PRO A 739 17.33 19.34 58.36
C PRO A 739 16.28 18.89 59.39
N PRO A 740 15.19 18.21 58.96
CA PRO A 740 14.23 17.65 59.90
C PRO A 740 14.94 16.72 60.88
N ARG A 741 14.62 16.82 62.19
CA ARG A 741 15.13 15.87 63.19
C ARG A 741 14.77 14.45 62.74
N ARG A 742 15.79 13.61 62.51
CA ARG A 742 15.60 12.17 62.30
C ARG A 742 14.80 11.64 63.50
N ALA A 743 13.57 11.17 63.28
CA ALA A 743 12.88 10.40 64.30
C ALA A 743 13.76 9.19 64.64
N ALA A 744 14.08 9.02 65.91
CA ALA A 744 14.90 7.90 66.37
C ALA A 744 14.26 6.59 65.91
N SER A 745 14.94 5.85 65.04
CA SER A 745 14.53 4.51 64.67
C SER A 745 14.58 3.65 65.94
N LYS A 746 13.43 3.18 66.40
CA LYS A 746 13.39 2.08 67.36
C LYS A 746 14.12 0.90 66.73
N ALA A 747 15.20 0.46 67.37
CA ALA A 747 15.78 -0.85 67.10
C ALA A 747 14.72 -1.92 67.39
N GLY A 748 14.51 -2.81 66.43
CA GLY A 748 13.59 -3.93 66.45
C GLY A 748 13.76 -4.73 65.17
#